data_AF-A0A536VLI9-F1
#
_entry.id   AF-A0A536VLI9-F1
#
_cell.length_a   1.000
_cell.length_b   1.000
_cell.length_c   1.000
_cell.angle_alpha   90.00
_cell.angle_beta   90.00
_cell.angle_gamma   90.00
#
_symmetry.space_group_name_H-M   'P 1'
#
loop_
_entity.id
_entity.type
_entity.pdbx_description
1 polymer ?
#
loop_
_entity_poly.entity_id
_entity_poly.type
_entity_poly.pdbx_seq_one_letter_code
_entity_poly.pdbx_strand_id
1 'polypeptide(L)'
;MPRSGQGGRDGNGSPPLIDSIAARLLKIIFGCYFVVTVVVTCIQLVAEYRHTEERLLHEIEAMQQTFGPGITDAMRHFNDDVLRGILSGVKDLPIVIGVKVEDAQGKVVRAAGIIQDQNRRQLQADEAGRLAPVEQSAGLFSQMFSRTFPIVYTDENGRRRAIGSWTVYSSQQVIVKQVEYGFFLILVNSIIKTLALWFIFLFVVQRWLGRPLRQLIEFVGQLKIDNLGDKVFVLEDRGRHELHLLADKLNEMAQGLRTSVAENAALFDQLQQENVERRHSEDPVRTSHQRLQSIIDKSPAVIYVKDLQGRYVLVNRRYEELLHVTGSEIVGKTDYDIFPAEHAAAFQAVDQEVLAAGSAVEAEELVPLNDDEVHTFFSVKFPLDDGNGRAYAVCGISTDITERKRAEDAVRRSEEEYRNTVEDALEGIFRVSLDGRMLSANPAFAHMLGYEWVDDLLDTVTDARRQLYFHPQERDAMVSTLLERGAVEGRELELRRQDGRPMWASISTRLVRDDAGRVLFIETFASDITERKRVAAELKRHQDHLEELVAERTAELNLAKELAEVANRAKSAFLASMSHELRTPLNAVLGFAQILQLDQDLRQRQRRGLETIQHSGEQLLALINDILDLAKVEAGKIDLVAAPVVVHEFIRVVADIIRVKVEEKMLAFRCDIAADLPPSLRADERRLRQVLLNLLSNAVKFTDRGEVSLRVRMMSRSSHDAVLRFEVEDSGVGIARKDIEKIFLPFEQVGDAKYRVGGTGLGLAISRQLVRVMGGDIQVESQAGRGSRFSFELRLPVVEMELESSAARTEIVGYEGSRRQVLVADDVPANRAVIVDLLESLGFAVVEVTDGEELLTQARAARPDLIIADIMMPRMDGVEATRQIRRTPSLESLPVLLVSASVSRSDTARYLAAGADAFLPKPIDVRQLLQKIGELLKLKWKLHHLPQEPDIAAPLVPPPQQTLQALARLAQRGDMQAIRKAANQLGMLGDQYQPFADRLHHLAERFESRAITKLIQQFLDS
;
A
#
# COMPACT_ATOMS: atom_id res chain seq x y z
N MET A 1 0.01 8.19 61.75
CA MET A 1 1.27 8.74 62.30
C MET A 1 2.30 8.86 61.18
N PRO A 2 3.27 9.80 61.26
CA PRO A 2 4.20 10.09 60.17
C PRO A 2 5.56 9.39 60.33
N ARG A 3 6.27 9.20 59.20
CA ARG A 3 7.73 9.30 59.15
C ARG A 3 8.18 9.78 57.77
N SER A 4 8.80 10.95 57.73
CA SER A 4 9.41 11.56 56.55
C SER A 4 10.82 11.03 56.31
N GLY A 5 11.18 10.76 55.06
CA GLY A 5 12.55 10.44 54.62
C GLY A 5 12.80 11.03 53.24
N GLN A 6 13.99 11.58 53.02
CA GLN A 6 14.36 12.29 51.78
C GLN A 6 14.87 11.32 50.70
N GLY A 7 14.65 11.66 49.43
CA GLY A 7 15.34 11.03 48.30
C GLY A 7 14.85 11.59 46.95
N GLY A 8 15.75 11.69 45.96
CA GLY A 8 15.35 11.81 44.55
C GLY A 8 15.17 13.21 43.95
N ARG A 9 15.95 14.21 44.37
CA ARG A 9 16.30 15.33 43.46
C ARG A 9 17.58 14.95 42.71
N ASP A 10 17.43 14.25 41.60
CA ASP A 10 18.47 14.15 40.57
C ASP A 10 17.81 14.19 39.19
N GLY A 11 18.25 15.13 38.36
CA GLY A 11 17.65 15.36 37.05
C GLY A 11 18.26 14.43 36.01
N ASN A 12 17.58 13.32 35.70
CA ASN A 12 17.94 12.51 34.53
C ASN A 12 17.39 13.14 33.23
N GLY A 13 17.72 14.42 33.02
CA GLY A 13 17.61 15.03 31.71
C GLY A 13 18.67 14.41 30.82
N SER A 14 18.27 13.46 29.98
CA SER A 14 19.14 12.86 28.96
C SER A 14 19.84 14.00 28.21
N PRO A 15 21.19 14.11 28.26
CA PRO A 15 21.87 15.20 27.59
C PRO A 15 21.57 15.12 26.09
N PRO A 16 21.40 16.26 25.40
CA PRO A 16 21.08 16.23 23.98
C PRO A 16 22.18 15.47 23.23
N LEU A 17 21.79 14.39 22.55
CA LEU A 17 22.65 13.49 21.75
C LEU A 17 23.12 14.16 20.44
N ILE A 18 23.37 15.47 20.50
CA ILE A 18 23.81 16.34 19.42
C ILE A 18 25.33 16.34 19.44
N ASP A 19 25.90 15.76 18.37
CA ASP A 19 27.28 15.30 18.18
C ASP A 19 27.77 14.23 19.17
N SER A 20 28.23 13.10 18.61
CA SER A 20 29.07 12.14 19.34
C SER A 20 30.26 12.84 19.99
N ILE A 21 30.51 12.53 21.26
CA ILE A 21 31.61 13.14 22.03
C ILE A 21 32.95 12.78 21.37
N ALA A 22 33.08 11.58 20.81
CA ALA A 22 34.25 11.18 20.04
C ALA A 22 34.42 12.03 18.76
N ALA A 23 33.32 12.33 18.05
CA ALA A 23 33.37 13.17 16.84
C ALA A 23 33.72 14.63 17.16
N ARG A 24 33.22 15.20 18.27
CA ARG A 24 33.63 16.53 18.76
C ARG A 24 35.09 16.54 19.19
N LEU A 25 35.51 15.63 20.08
CA LEU A 25 36.90 15.53 20.53
C LEU A 25 37.85 15.37 19.35
N LEU A 26 37.52 14.52 18.37
CA LEU A 26 38.36 14.32 17.20
C LEU A 26 38.44 15.57 16.31
N LYS A 27 37.31 16.26 16.05
CA LYS A 27 37.31 17.55 15.32
C LYS A 27 38.13 18.61 16.04
N ILE A 28 38.01 18.71 17.37
CA ILE A 28 38.74 19.67 18.21
C ILE A 28 40.23 19.32 18.23
N ILE A 29 40.60 18.06 18.48
CA ILE A 29 42.00 17.60 18.50
C ILE A 29 42.63 17.76 17.12
N PHE A 30 41.94 17.43 16.03
CA PHE A 30 42.47 17.61 14.67
C PHE A 30 42.57 19.09 14.29
N GLY A 31 41.60 19.92 14.66
CA GLY A 31 41.65 21.37 14.48
C GLY A 31 42.81 22.01 15.24
N CYS A 32 42.95 21.70 16.53
CA CYS A 32 44.07 22.15 17.37
C CYS A 32 45.41 21.61 16.84
N TYR A 33 45.51 20.34 16.45
CA TYR A 33 46.75 19.77 15.91
C TYR A 33 47.12 20.39 14.55
N PHE A 34 46.15 20.65 13.66
CA PHE A 34 46.39 21.35 12.40
C PHE A 34 46.87 22.78 12.65
N VAL A 35 46.19 23.53 13.53
CA VAL A 35 46.60 24.89 13.91
C VAL A 35 48.00 24.89 14.55
N VAL A 36 48.28 24.00 15.50
CA VAL A 36 49.61 23.88 16.13
C VAL A 36 50.68 23.49 15.09
N THR A 37 50.40 22.56 14.19
CA THR A 37 51.35 22.13 13.15
C THR A 37 51.65 23.26 12.17
N VAL A 38 50.63 24.00 11.72
CA VAL A 38 50.79 25.17 10.86
C VAL A 38 51.57 26.27 11.59
N VAL A 39 51.19 26.62 12.83
CA VAL A 39 51.87 27.65 13.63
C VAL A 39 53.34 27.28 13.90
N VAL A 40 53.63 26.05 14.31
CA VAL A 40 55.02 25.59 14.52
C VAL A 40 55.81 25.56 13.22
N THR A 41 55.22 25.15 12.09
CA THR A 41 55.87 25.19 10.78
C THR A 41 56.17 26.64 10.37
N CYS A 42 55.24 27.57 10.57
CA CYS A 42 55.46 29.00 10.31
C CYS A 42 56.55 29.60 11.21
N ILE A 43 56.59 29.26 12.50
CA ILE A 43 57.64 29.69 13.43
C ILE A 43 59.00 29.16 12.98
N GLN A 44 59.09 27.90 12.54
CA GLN A 44 60.33 27.31 12.02
C GLN A 44 60.81 28.00 10.73
N LEU A 45 59.91 28.29 9.79
CA LEU A 45 60.25 29.03 8.56
C LEU A 45 60.77 30.46 8.86
N VAL A 46 60.14 31.16 9.81
CA VAL A 46 60.59 32.50 10.24
C VAL A 46 61.92 32.46 11.01
N ALA A 47 62.15 31.42 11.81
CA ALA A 47 63.43 31.22 12.52
C ALA A 47 64.57 30.94 11.54
N GLU A 48 64.38 30.02 10.59
CA GLU A 48 65.37 29.66 9.57
C GLU A 48 65.72 30.86 8.66
N TYR A 49 64.72 31.66 8.29
CA TYR A 49 64.91 32.92 7.57
C TYR A 49 65.83 33.88 8.35
N ARG A 50 65.50 34.16 9.62
CA ARG A 50 66.28 35.08 10.47
C ARG A 50 67.70 34.57 10.74
N HIS A 51 67.85 33.27 10.97
CA HIS A 51 69.18 32.69 11.17
C HIS A 51 70.06 32.84 9.92
N THR A 52 69.46 32.74 8.73
CA THR A 52 70.16 32.95 7.45
C THR A 52 70.46 34.44 7.20
N GLU A 53 69.55 35.35 7.57
CA GLU A 53 69.77 36.81 7.56
C GLU A 53 70.93 37.22 8.48
N GLU A 54 70.94 36.74 9.73
CA GLU A 54 72.03 36.95 10.69
C GLU A 54 73.35 36.35 10.17
N ARG A 55 73.33 35.14 9.62
CA ARG A 55 74.52 34.49 9.06
C ARG A 55 75.09 35.29 7.89
N LEU A 56 74.26 35.75 6.96
CA LEU A 56 74.68 36.60 5.83
C LEU A 56 75.31 37.91 6.30
N LEU A 57 74.78 38.52 7.36
CA LEU A 57 75.40 39.70 7.97
C LEU A 57 76.80 39.40 8.55
N HIS A 58 76.98 38.27 9.25
CA HIS A 58 78.29 37.85 9.76
C HIS A 58 79.29 37.50 8.63
N GLU A 59 78.84 36.84 7.56
CA GLU A 59 79.67 36.55 6.39
C GLU A 59 80.09 37.84 5.66
N ILE A 60 79.23 38.87 5.64
CA ILE A 60 79.57 40.23 5.17
C ILE A 60 80.56 40.93 6.12
N GLU A 61 80.44 40.78 7.43
CA GLU A 61 81.42 41.35 8.39
C GLU A 61 82.79 40.69 8.29
N ALA A 62 82.86 39.38 8.01
CA ALA A 62 84.11 38.69 7.76
C ALA A 62 84.89 39.28 6.55
N MET A 63 84.19 39.83 5.55
CA MET A 63 84.82 40.51 4.41
C MET A 63 85.68 41.72 4.81
N GLN A 64 85.42 42.34 5.97
CA GLN A 64 86.28 43.42 6.48
C GLN A 64 87.70 42.91 6.79
N GLN A 65 87.84 41.65 7.21
CA GLN A 65 89.14 41.04 7.48
C GLN A 65 89.83 40.58 6.19
N THR A 66 89.07 40.02 5.24
CA THR A 66 89.61 39.51 3.97
C THR A 66 89.99 40.61 2.97
N PHE A 67 89.09 41.56 2.71
CA PHE A 67 89.25 42.56 1.64
C PHE A 67 89.59 43.96 2.17
N GLY A 68 89.21 44.28 3.42
CA GLY A 68 89.46 45.57 4.04
C GLY A 68 90.93 46.05 3.99
N PRO A 69 91.94 45.19 4.25
CA PRO A 69 93.34 45.57 4.11
C PRO A 69 93.72 45.98 2.68
N GLY A 70 93.30 45.21 1.67
CA GLY A 70 93.57 45.51 0.26
C GLY A 70 92.85 46.77 -0.24
N ILE A 71 91.60 47.00 0.18
CA ILE A 71 90.86 48.24 -0.10
C ILE A 71 91.55 49.45 0.55
N THR A 72 92.05 49.29 1.79
CA THR A 72 92.77 50.35 2.51
C THR A 72 94.08 50.72 1.82
N ASP A 73 94.85 49.74 1.36
CA ASP A 73 96.13 50.00 0.68
C ASP A 73 95.94 50.57 -0.74
N ALA A 74 94.97 50.05 -1.50
CA ALA A 74 94.61 50.59 -2.81
C ALA A 74 94.13 52.06 -2.71
N MET A 75 93.31 52.39 -1.69
CA MET A 75 92.88 53.77 -1.41
C MET A 75 94.06 54.66 -0.96
N ARG A 76 94.99 54.15 -0.14
CA ARG A 76 96.18 54.90 0.29
C ARG A 76 97.09 55.26 -0.88
N HIS A 77 97.28 54.35 -1.83
CA HIS A 77 98.15 54.52 -2.99
C HIS A 77 97.43 55.07 -4.23
N PHE A 78 96.14 55.44 -4.12
CA PHE A 78 95.27 55.85 -5.24
C PHE A 78 95.28 54.87 -6.43
N ASN A 79 95.44 53.57 -6.16
CA ASN A 79 95.51 52.53 -7.19
C ASN A 79 94.11 52.10 -7.64
N ASP A 80 93.60 52.85 -8.61
CA ASP A 80 92.26 52.72 -9.17
C ASP A 80 91.94 51.33 -9.74
N ASP A 81 92.89 50.70 -10.45
CA ASP A 81 92.70 49.41 -11.10
C ASP A 81 92.72 48.25 -10.08
N VAL A 82 93.60 48.29 -9.07
CA VAL A 82 93.58 47.32 -7.96
C VAL A 82 92.26 47.45 -7.18
N LEU A 83 91.79 48.67 -6.93
CA LEU A 83 90.48 48.90 -6.30
C LEU A 83 89.33 48.34 -7.16
N ARG A 84 89.40 48.45 -8.50
CA ARG A 84 88.41 47.85 -9.42
C ARG A 84 88.40 46.32 -9.32
N GLY A 85 89.57 45.70 -9.34
CA GLY A 85 89.73 44.24 -9.25
C GLY A 85 89.16 43.67 -7.94
N ILE A 86 89.47 44.30 -6.81
CA ILE A 86 88.95 43.89 -5.50
C ILE A 86 87.42 44.05 -5.45
N LEU A 87 86.88 45.17 -5.92
CA LEU A 87 85.44 45.41 -5.85
C LEU A 87 84.62 44.53 -6.81
N SER A 88 85.16 44.14 -7.98
CA SER A 88 84.53 43.09 -8.80
C SER A 88 84.55 41.75 -8.07
N GLY A 89 85.71 41.34 -7.54
CA GLY A 89 85.84 40.08 -6.81
C GLY A 89 84.90 39.96 -5.60
N VAL A 90 84.61 41.07 -4.92
CA VAL A 90 83.59 41.14 -3.85
C VAL A 90 82.16 41.08 -4.42
N LYS A 91 81.86 41.79 -5.51
CA LYS A 91 80.54 41.82 -6.17
C LYS A 91 80.19 40.49 -6.88
N ASP A 92 81.18 39.68 -7.22
CA ASP A 92 80.99 38.35 -7.82
C ASP A 92 80.81 37.23 -6.77
N LEU A 93 80.84 37.56 -5.46
CA LEU A 93 80.48 36.62 -4.39
C LEU A 93 78.95 36.39 -4.36
N PRO A 94 78.45 35.14 -4.22
CA PRO A 94 77.01 34.83 -4.29
C PRO A 94 76.11 35.54 -3.27
N ILE A 95 76.68 36.13 -2.23
CA ILE A 95 75.96 36.81 -1.14
C ILE A 95 75.90 38.33 -1.29
N VAL A 96 76.59 38.89 -2.30
CA VAL A 96 76.70 40.32 -2.57
C VAL A 96 75.93 40.65 -3.85
N ILE A 97 75.15 41.74 -3.82
CA ILE A 97 74.53 42.29 -5.04
C ILE A 97 75.23 43.57 -5.54
N GLY A 98 75.99 44.22 -4.66
CA GLY A 98 76.88 45.31 -5.02
C GLY A 98 77.72 45.81 -3.85
N VAL A 99 78.70 46.66 -4.16
CA VAL A 99 79.64 47.24 -3.20
C VAL A 99 80.02 48.65 -3.65
N LYS A 100 80.20 49.58 -2.71
CA LYS A 100 80.73 50.93 -2.98
C LYS A 100 81.88 51.29 -2.04
N VAL A 101 82.73 52.21 -2.49
CA VAL A 101 83.78 52.87 -1.71
C VAL A 101 83.55 54.37 -1.78
N GLU A 102 83.58 55.03 -0.63
CA GLU A 102 83.36 56.47 -0.45
C GLU A 102 84.56 57.12 0.24
N ASP A 103 84.90 58.34 -0.15
CA ASP A 103 85.98 59.12 0.46
C ASP A 103 85.59 59.68 1.84
N ALA A 104 86.52 60.42 2.48
CA ALA A 104 86.29 61.06 3.78
C ALA A 104 85.20 62.17 3.73
N GLN A 105 84.74 62.55 2.55
CA GLN A 105 83.66 63.51 2.31
C GLN A 105 82.33 62.82 1.97
N GLY A 106 82.30 61.48 1.92
CA GLY A 106 81.10 60.68 1.60
C GLY A 106 80.76 60.64 0.10
N LYS A 107 81.69 61.03 -0.78
CA LYS A 107 81.52 60.92 -2.23
C LYS A 107 81.97 59.54 -2.70
N VAL A 108 81.17 58.89 -3.54
CA VAL A 108 81.50 57.59 -4.14
C VAL A 108 82.75 57.73 -5.03
N VAL A 109 83.80 57.01 -4.65
CA VAL A 109 85.05 56.86 -5.41
C VAL A 109 84.89 55.75 -6.45
N ARG A 110 84.26 54.65 -6.06
CA ARG A 110 83.94 53.52 -6.95
C ARG A 110 82.75 52.71 -6.44
N ALA A 111 82.04 52.07 -7.35
CA ALA A 111 81.04 51.05 -7.05
C ALA A 111 81.07 49.92 -8.09
N ALA A 112 80.52 48.77 -7.71
CA ALA A 112 80.25 47.63 -8.59
C ALA A 112 78.91 46.99 -8.18
N GLY A 113 78.10 46.55 -9.15
CA GLY A 113 76.78 45.94 -8.88
C GLY A 113 75.69 46.95 -8.47
N ILE A 114 74.64 46.46 -7.80
CA ILE A 114 73.53 47.27 -7.30
C ILE A 114 73.88 47.85 -5.94
N ILE A 115 73.93 49.18 -5.85
CA ILE A 115 74.17 49.93 -4.62
C ILE A 115 72.97 50.84 -4.30
N GLN A 116 73.02 51.53 -3.16
CA GLN A 116 71.97 52.43 -2.72
C GLN A 116 72.49 53.86 -2.47
N ASP A 117 71.76 54.85 -2.98
CA ASP A 117 72.07 56.27 -2.78
C ASP A 117 71.60 56.80 -1.41
N GLN A 118 71.95 58.05 -1.08
CA GLN A 118 71.55 58.70 0.17
C GLN A 118 70.01 58.85 0.32
N ASN A 119 69.29 58.95 -0.80
CA ASN A 119 67.83 58.97 -0.87
C ASN A 119 67.19 57.56 -0.93
N ARG A 120 67.96 56.51 -0.62
CA ARG A 120 67.58 55.09 -0.66
C ARG A 120 67.17 54.54 -2.04
N ARG A 121 67.51 55.23 -3.13
CA ARG A 121 67.26 54.75 -4.51
C ARG A 121 68.30 53.68 -4.90
N GLN A 122 67.86 52.66 -5.63
CA GLN A 122 68.73 51.61 -6.15
C GLN A 122 69.43 52.11 -7.42
N LEU A 123 70.76 52.00 -7.45
CA LEU A 123 71.60 52.40 -8.57
C LEU A 123 72.48 51.22 -9.00
N GLN A 124 72.47 50.89 -10.29
CA GLN A 124 73.39 49.93 -10.89
C GLN A 124 74.68 50.65 -11.29
N ALA A 125 75.83 50.12 -10.87
CA ALA A 125 77.13 50.50 -11.42
C ALA A 125 77.42 49.72 -12.71
N ASP A 126 77.85 50.42 -13.77
CA ASP A 126 78.42 49.80 -14.97
C ASP A 126 79.90 49.39 -14.78
N GLU A 127 80.50 48.75 -15.79
CA GLU A 127 81.90 48.30 -15.72
C GLU A 127 82.93 49.45 -15.59
N ALA A 128 82.53 50.69 -15.90
CA ALA A 128 83.31 51.89 -15.71
C ALA A 128 83.03 52.58 -14.34
N GLY A 129 82.16 52.00 -13.50
CA GLY A 129 81.76 52.53 -12.21
C GLY A 129 80.75 53.69 -12.26
N ARG A 130 80.12 53.94 -13.42
CA ARG A 130 79.07 54.96 -13.57
C ARG A 130 77.75 54.43 -13.05
N LEU A 131 76.99 55.28 -12.35
CA LEU A 131 75.75 54.90 -11.67
C LEU A 131 74.52 55.28 -12.49
N ALA A 132 73.65 54.30 -12.75
CA ALA A 132 72.35 54.48 -13.42
C ALA A 132 71.19 53.99 -12.53
N PRO A 133 69.98 54.58 -12.59
CA PRO A 133 68.82 54.08 -11.87
C PRO A 133 68.41 52.66 -12.31
N VAL A 134 67.95 51.84 -11.36
CA VAL A 134 67.35 50.53 -11.66
C VAL A 134 65.84 50.69 -11.88
N GLU A 135 65.33 50.32 -13.06
CA GLU A 135 63.91 50.50 -13.45
C GLU A 135 62.97 49.34 -13.02
N GLN A 136 63.44 48.34 -12.28
CA GLN A 136 62.62 47.14 -11.99
C GLN A 136 61.70 47.27 -10.76
N SER A 137 60.64 46.45 -10.80
CA SER A 137 59.42 46.57 -10.00
C SER A 137 59.58 46.21 -8.52
N ALA A 138 58.77 46.87 -7.68
CA ALA A 138 58.67 46.63 -6.25
C ALA A 138 57.98 45.28 -5.93
N GLY A 139 58.76 44.19 -5.98
CA GLY A 139 58.35 42.88 -5.49
C GLY A 139 58.46 42.76 -3.97
N LEU A 140 57.69 41.84 -3.37
CA LEU A 140 57.59 41.63 -1.90
C LEU A 140 58.91 41.37 -1.16
N PHE A 141 59.99 41.02 -1.87
CA PHE A 141 61.32 40.75 -1.32
C PHE A 141 62.42 41.67 -1.91
N SER A 142 62.07 42.82 -2.49
CA SER A 142 63.03 43.74 -3.13
C SER A 142 63.83 44.62 -2.14
N GLN A 143 63.69 44.40 -0.84
CA GLN A 143 64.38 45.19 0.19
C GLN A 143 65.87 44.83 0.23
N MET A 144 66.72 45.85 0.11
CA MET A 144 68.17 45.74 0.29
C MET A 144 68.55 45.96 1.76
N PHE A 145 69.65 45.34 2.17
CA PHE A 145 70.35 45.60 3.42
C PHE A 145 71.85 45.75 3.15
N SER A 146 72.57 46.39 4.07
CA SER A 146 73.98 46.73 3.84
C SER A 146 74.78 46.89 5.12
N ARG A 147 76.10 46.70 5.03
CA ARG A 147 77.05 46.95 6.12
C ARG A 147 78.16 47.87 5.64
N THR A 148 78.42 48.93 6.40
CA THR A 148 79.45 49.95 6.09
C THR A 148 80.64 49.79 7.03
N PHE A 149 81.83 49.70 6.46
CA PHE A 149 83.09 49.51 7.16
C PHE A 149 84.00 50.73 6.97
N PRO A 150 84.56 51.31 8.04
CA PRO A 150 85.47 52.45 7.92
C PRO A 150 86.82 52.01 7.35
N ILE A 151 87.35 52.78 6.40
CA ILE A 151 88.70 52.60 5.85
C ILE A 151 89.66 53.41 6.71
N VAL A 152 90.43 52.73 7.55
CA VAL A 152 91.30 53.35 8.56
C VAL A 152 92.73 52.87 8.37
N TYR A 153 93.63 53.81 8.12
CA TYR A 153 95.07 53.59 7.99
C TYR A 153 95.80 54.18 9.21
N THR A 154 96.86 53.52 9.67
CA THR A 154 97.72 54.00 10.76
C THR A 154 98.95 54.68 10.17
N ASP A 155 99.08 56.00 10.34
CA ASP A 155 100.23 56.74 9.82
C ASP A 155 101.56 56.38 10.50
N GLU A 156 102.67 56.84 9.92
CA GLU A 156 104.04 56.54 10.36
C GLU A 156 104.35 57.02 11.80
N ASN A 157 103.48 57.86 12.38
CA ASN A 157 103.56 58.30 13.79
C ASN A 157 102.61 57.50 14.70
N GLY A 158 102.08 56.36 14.23
CA GLY A 158 101.16 55.50 14.96
C GLY A 158 99.71 56.02 15.02
N ARG A 159 99.35 57.09 14.32
CA ARG A 159 98.00 57.69 14.42
C ARG A 159 97.05 57.09 13.39
N ARG A 160 95.96 56.50 13.86
CA ARG A 160 94.85 56.06 13.00
C ARG A 160 94.13 57.26 12.38
N ARG A 161 94.00 57.26 11.05
CA ARG A 161 93.22 58.21 10.25
C ARG A 161 92.17 57.45 9.44
N ALA A 162 90.92 57.87 9.51
CA ALA A 162 89.91 57.43 8.55
C ALA A 162 90.13 58.19 7.24
N ILE A 163 90.19 57.46 6.12
CA ILE A 163 90.38 58.02 4.77
C ILE A 163 89.16 57.81 3.85
N GLY A 164 88.16 57.08 4.34
CA GLY A 164 86.91 56.80 3.64
C GLY A 164 86.09 55.71 4.34
N SER A 165 85.11 55.16 3.63
CA SER A 165 84.39 53.96 4.04
C SER A 165 84.10 53.07 2.83
N TRP A 166 83.73 51.82 3.06
CA TRP A 166 83.17 50.96 2.01
C TRP A 166 81.94 50.23 2.51
N THR A 167 80.94 50.07 1.64
CA THR A 167 79.64 49.48 1.98
C THR A 167 79.35 48.31 1.06
N VAL A 168 79.10 47.14 1.64
CA VAL A 168 78.63 45.93 0.95
C VAL A 168 77.10 45.88 1.03
N TYR A 169 76.44 45.55 -0.08
CA TYR A 169 74.99 45.42 -0.21
C TYR A 169 74.57 43.99 -0.52
N SER A 170 73.44 43.57 0.05
CA SER A 170 72.73 42.34 -0.27
C SER A 170 71.21 42.60 -0.23
N SER A 171 70.38 41.60 -0.50
CA SER A 171 68.91 41.74 -0.51
C SER A 171 68.19 40.49 0.00
N GLN A 172 66.93 40.66 0.38
CA GLN A 172 66.08 39.56 0.84
C GLN A 172 65.92 38.46 -0.21
N GLN A 173 66.05 38.76 -1.52
CA GLN A 173 66.06 37.73 -2.57
C GLN A 173 67.25 36.77 -2.45
N VAL A 174 68.39 37.22 -1.93
CA VAL A 174 69.57 36.36 -1.65
C VAL A 174 69.26 35.42 -0.48
N ILE A 175 68.67 35.95 0.60
CA ILE A 175 68.21 35.16 1.76
C ILE A 175 67.23 34.07 1.28
N VAL A 176 66.18 34.47 0.56
CA VAL A 176 65.13 33.56 0.04
C VAL A 176 65.73 32.45 -0.81
N LYS A 177 66.65 32.75 -1.73
CA LYS A 177 67.32 31.73 -2.57
C LYS A 177 68.20 30.76 -1.77
N GLN A 178 68.80 31.20 -0.67
CA GLN A 178 69.58 30.29 0.20
C GLN A 178 68.67 29.37 1.03
N VAL A 179 67.53 29.87 1.52
CA VAL A 179 66.60 29.07 2.34
C VAL A 179 65.59 28.24 1.52
N GLU A 180 65.41 28.50 0.22
CA GLU A 180 64.41 27.85 -0.64
C GLU A 180 64.42 26.31 -0.53
N TYR A 181 65.61 25.70 -0.54
CA TYR A 181 65.77 24.25 -0.39
C TYR A 181 65.48 23.75 1.04
N GLY A 182 65.85 24.53 2.06
CA GLY A 182 65.53 24.24 3.46
C GLY A 182 64.03 24.33 3.75
N PHE A 183 63.37 25.38 3.25
CA PHE A 183 61.93 25.58 3.30
C PHE A 183 61.17 24.43 2.62
N PHE A 184 61.63 23.97 1.45
CA PHE A 184 61.06 22.81 0.77
C PHE A 184 61.14 21.54 1.64
N LEU A 185 62.30 21.26 2.26
CA LEU A 185 62.48 20.12 3.15
C LEU A 185 61.62 20.21 4.42
N ILE A 186 61.50 21.40 5.04
CA ILE A 186 60.61 21.64 6.19
C ILE A 186 59.15 21.36 5.82
N LEU A 187 58.69 21.86 4.67
CA LEU A 187 57.33 21.69 4.19
C LEU A 187 57.02 20.21 3.88
N VAL A 188 57.91 19.51 3.17
CA VAL A 188 57.77 18.08 2.85
C VAL A 188 57.72 17.23 4.14
N ASN A 189 58.57 17.52 5.12
CA ASN A 189 58.58 16.86 6.42
C ASN A 189 57.25 17.07 7.18
N SER A 190 56.70 18.28 7.15
CA SER A 190 55.39 18.61 7.75
C SER A 190 54.25 17.82 7.07
N ILE A 191 54.23 17.76 5.73
CA ILE A 191 53.27 16.97 4.94
C ILE A 191 53.36 15.47 5.27
N ILE A 192 54.57 14.90 5.31
CA ILE A 192 54.78 13.47 5.62
C ILE A 192 54.25 13.14 7.02
N LYS A 193 54.51 13.98 8.02
CA LYS A 193 53.97 13.82 9.39
C LYS A 193 52.44 13.86 9.41
N THR A 194 51.82 14.81 8.71
CA THR A 194 50.36 14.91 8.60
C THR A 194 49.75 13.66 7.94
N LEU A 195 50.35 13.16 6.85
CA LEU A 195 49.89 11.95 6.17
C LEU A 195 50.07 10.68 7.03
N ALA A 196 51.20 10.54 7.72
CA ALA A 196 51.44 9.42 8.62
C ALA A 196 50.41 9.37 9.77
N LEU A 197 50.11 10.53 10.37
CA LEU A 197 49.07 10.63 11.41
C LEU A 197 47.67 10.30 10.86
N TRP A 198 47.35 10.71 9.63
CA TRP A 198 46.09 10.38 8.96
C TRP A 198 45.96 8.87 8.68
N PHE A 199 47.03 8.19 8.28
CA PHE A 199 47.06 6.73 8.14
C PHE A 199 46.89 5.99 9.48
N ILE A 200 47.57 6.44 10.54
CA ILE A 200 47.39 5.91 11.90
C ILE A 200 45.95 6.10 12.37
N PHE A 201 45.36 7.27 12.12
CA PHE A 201 43.96 7.55 12.42
C PHE A 201 42.98 6.63 11.66
N LEU A 202 43.16 6.46 10.35
CA LEU A 202 42.35 5.52 9.55
C LEU A 202 42.43 4.08 10.09
N PHE A 203 43.64 3.64 10.44
CA PHE A 203 43.86 2.32 11.04
C PHE A 203 43.14 2.18 12.39
N VAL A 204 43.22 3.19 13.27
CA VAL A 204 42.51 3.22 14.56
C VAL A 204 40.99 3.18 14.35
N VAL A 205 40.41 4.00 13.47
CA VAL A 205 38.96 4.01 13.22
C VAL A 205 38.47 2.69 12.62
N GLN A 206 39.19 2.12 11.64
CA GLN A 206 38.84 0.80 11.10
C GLN A 206 38.96 -0.31 12.16
N ARG A 207 39.90 -0.18 13.10
CA ARG A 207 40.13 -1.15 14.18
C ARG A 207 39.10 -1.04 15.32
N TRP A 208 38.69 0.17 15.71
CA TRP A 208 37.85 0.45 16.88
C TRP A 208 36.37 0.67 16.56
N LEU A 209 35.99 1.22 15.39
CA LEU A 209 34.60 1.29 14.94
C LEU A 209 34.28 0.14 13.96
N GLY A 210 35.16 -0.08 12.97
CA GLY A 210 34.91 -1.00 11.85
C GLY A 210 34.91 -2.49 12.18
N ARG A 211 35.31 -2.88 13.41
CA ARG A 211 35.21 -4.25 13.94
C ARG A 211 33.95 -4.46 14.79
N PRO A 212 33.68 -3.70 15.88
CA PRO A 212 32.44 -3.82 16.65
C PRO A 212 31.17 -3.74 15.80
N LEU A 213 31.12 -2.80 14.85
CA LEU A 213 29.95 -2.64 13.97
C LEU A 213 29.73 -3.89 13.08
N ARG A 214 30.82 -4.55 12.66
CA ARG A 214 30.75 -5.78 11.84
C ARG A 214 30.32 -6.99 12.67
N GLN A 215 30.82 -7.12 13.90
CA GLN A 215 30.38 -8.14 14.85
C GLN A 215 28.90 -7.98 15.22
N LEU A 216 28.41 -6.73 15.34
CA LEU A 216 26.99 -6.44 15.57
C LEU A 216 26.13 -6.83 14.36
N ILE A 217 26.58 -6.52 13.13
CA ILE A 217 25.90 -6.96 11.89
C ILE A 217 25.87 -8.50 11.77
N GLU A 218 26.98 -9.17 12.08
CA GLU A 218 27.07 -10.64 12.09
C GLU A 218 26.18 -11.28 13.17
N PHE A 219 26.05 -10.65 14.35
CA PHE A 219 25.12 -11.08 15.40
C PHE A 219 23.65 -10.92 14.96
N VAL A 220 23.28 -9.77 14.40
CA VAL A 220 21.92 -9.53 13.88
C VAL A 220 21.57 -10.51 12.76
N GLY A 221 22.53 -10.83 11.88
CA GLY A 221 22.38 -11.86 10.85
C GLY A 221 22.25 -13.31 11.36
N GLN A 222 22.44 -13.55 12.67
CA GLN A 222 22.26 -14.86 13.31
C GLN A 222 20.99 -14.98 14.17
N LEU A 223 20.25 -13.88 14.39
CA LEU A 223 19.00 -13.91 15.15
C LEU A 223 17.89 -14.63 14.34
N LYS A 224 17.15 -15.49 15.03
CA LYS A 224 15.96 -16.21 14.55
C LYS A 224 14.89 -16.20 15.63
N ILE A 225 13.64 -16.46 15.23
CA ILE A 225 12.50 -16.61 16.16
C ILE A 225 12.80 -17.70 17.21
N ASP A 226 13.33 -18.82 16.73
CA ASP A 226 13.76 -20.00 17.48
C ASP A 226 15.05 -19.84 18.31
N ASN A 227 15.70 -18.67 18.35
CA ASN A 227 16.85 -18.39 19.23
C ASN A 227 16.78 -17.04 19.99
N LEU A 228 15.62 -16.39 19.97
CA LEU A 228 15.42 -15.03 20.46
C LEU A 228 15.55 -14.95 22.00
N GLY A 229 16.64 -14.34 22.47
CA GLY A 229 16.98 -14.16 23.89
C GLY A 229 17.96 -15.18 24.47
N ASP A 230 18.31 -16.25 23.75
CA ASP A 230 19.30 -17.24 24.22
C ASP A 230 20.76 -16.83 23.90
N LYS A 231 20.93 -15.82 23.03
CA LYS A 231 22.21 -15.14 22.77
C LYS A 231 22.12 -13.68 23.20
N VAL A 232 23.10 -13.21 23.96
CA VAL A 232 23.30 -11.80 24.32
C VAL A 232 24.49 -11.26 23.53
N PHE A 233 24.35 -10.10 22.87
CA PHE A 233 25.49 -9.44 22.23
C PHE A 233 26.33 -8.71 23.29
N VAL A 234 27.58 -9.13 23.46
CA VAL A 234 28.53 -8.55 24.42
C VAL A 234 29.76 -8.04 23.67
N LEU A 235 30.10 -6.77 23.88
CA LEU A 235 31.32 -6.15 23.38
C LEU A 235 32.45 -6.34 24.40
N GLU A 236 33.57 -6.92 23.97
CA GLU A 236 34.72 -7.25 24.84
C GLU A 236 35.64 -6.06 25.18
N ASP A 237 35.32 -4.84 24.73
CA ASP A 237 36.13 -3.66 24.99
C ASP A 237 35.84 -3.04 26.37
N ARG A 238 36.83 -2.33 26.94
CA ARG A 238 36.80 -1.82 28.32
C ARG A 238 36.08 -0.48 28.50
N GLY A 239 35.46 0.07 27.45
CA GLY A 239 34.90 1.43 27.47
C GLY A 239 33.42 1.49 27.09
N ARG A 240 32.55 1.88 28.04
CA ARG A 240 31.14 2.18 27.76
C ARG A 240 31.02 3.42 26.87
N HIS A 241 30.67 3.20 25.60
CA HIS A 241 30.44 4.24 24.60
C HIS A 241 29.11 4.01 23.87
N GLU A 242 28.80 4.84 22.88
CA GLU A 242 27.59 4.81 22.04
C GLU A 242 27.29 3.40 21.46
N LEU A 243 28.32 2.61 21.16
CA LEU A 243 28.18 1.21 20.69
C LEU A 243 27.71 0.23 21.77
N HIS A 244 28.04 0.45 23.05
CA HIS A 244 27.47 -0.35 24.15
C HIS A 244 26.00 0.01 24.37
N LEU A 245 25.62 1.28 24.29
CA LEU A 245 24.20 1.67 24.38
C LEU A 245 23.37 1.05 23.23
N LEU A 246 23.94 0.96 22.03
CA LEU A 246 23.32 0.26 20.89
C LEU A 246 23.20 -1.26 21.14
N ALA A 247 24.25 -1.89 21.69
CA ALA A 247 24.21 -3.31 22.08
C ALA A 247 23.16 -3.59 23.16
N ASP A 248 23.13 -2.78 24.23
CA ASP A 248 22.19 -2.89 25.34
C ASP A 248 20.74 -2.72 24.83
N LYS A 249 20.47 -1.73 23.98
CA LYS A 249 19.14 -1.54 23.37
C LYS A 249 18.74 -2.64 22.40
N LEU A 250 19.69 -3.26 21.69
CA LEU A 250 19.43 -4.40 20.81
C LEU A 250 19.12 -5.67 21.62
N ASN A 251 19.80 -5.87 22.74
CA ASN A 251 19.50 -6.93 23.71
C ASN A 251 18.12 -6.72 24.37
N GLU A 252 17.79 -5.50 24.81
CA GLU A 252 16.45 -5.15 25.31
C GLU A 252 15.34 -5.45 24.28
N MET A 253 15.55 -5.05 23.02
CA MET A 253 14.59 -5.29 21.94
C MET A 253 14.37 -6.79 21.69
N ALA A 254 15.44 -7.59 21.66
CA ALA A 254 15.35 -9.04 21.53
C ALA A 254 14.60 -9.68 22.72
N GLN A 255 14.83 -9.19 23.94
CA GLN A 255 14.11 -9.66 25.13
C GLN A 255 12.62 -9.25 25.10
N GLY A 256 12.30 -8.05 24.61
CA GLY A 256 10.92 -7.59 24.43
C GLY A 256 10.13 -8.42 23.41
N LEU A 257 10.74 -8.78 22.27
CA LEU A 257 10.12 -9.70 21.30
C LEU A 257 9.81 -11.06 21.94
N ARG A 258 10.75 -11.62 22.73
CA ARG A 258 10.53 -12.91 23.43
C ARG A 258 9.34 -12.85 24.38
N THR A 259 9.20 -11.77 25.15
CA THR A 259 8.06 -11.58 26.06
C THR A 259 6.73 -11.52 25.31
N SER A 260 6.65 -10.73 24.23
CA SER A 260 5.43 -10.61 23.43
C SER A 260 5.02 -11.93 22.76
N VAL A 261 5.99 -12.75 22.32
CA VAL A 261 5.70 -14.11 21.79
C VAL A 261 5.11 -15.02 22.89
N ALA A 262 5.60 -14.93 24.12
CA ALA A 262 5.07 -15.73 25.24
C ALA A 262 3.67 -15.29 25.68
N GLU A 263 3.39 -13.98 25.72
CA GLU A 263 2.07 -13.44 26.09
C GLU A 263 0.97 -13.87 25.12
N ASN A 264 1.26 -13.91 23.81
CA ASN A 264 0.30 -14.36 22.80
C ASN A 264 -0.03 -15.87 22.90
N ALA A 265 0.86 -16.70 23.44
CA ALA A 265 0.58 -18.11 23.65
C ALA A 265 -0.46 -18.33 24.77
N ALA A 266 -0.38 -17.58 25.87
CA ALA A 266 -1.31 -17.71 26.99
C ALA A 266 -2.75 -17.27 26.65
N LEU A 267 -2.92 -16.35 25.70
CA LEU A 267 -4.24 -15.89 25.25
C LEU A 267 -4.98 -16.94 24.41
N PHE A 268 -4.25 -17.86 23.77
CA PHE A 268 -4.80 -18.89 22.89
C PHE A 268 -5.57 -19.96 23.66
N ASP A 269 -5.01 -20.44 24.78
CA ASP A 269 -5.65 -21.44 25.64
C ASP A 269 -6.98 -20.93 26.24
N GLN A 270 -7.08 -19.63 26.52
CA GLN A 270 -8.24 -19.03 27.18
C GLN A 270 -9.50 -18.99 26.29
N LEU A 271 -9.34 -18.89 24.97
CA LEU A 271 -10.45 -18.79 24.00
C LEU A 271 -11.11 -20.15 23.67
N GLN A 272 -10.45 -21.27 23.98
CA GLN A 272 -11.01 -22.62 23.78
C GLN A 272 -12.18 -22.93 24.73
N GLN A 273 -12.30 -22.21 25.85
CA GLN A 273 -13.13 -22.64 26.98
C GLN A 273 -14.58 -22.10 26.99
N GLU A 274 -14.96 -21.20 26.08
CA GLU A 274 -16.20 -20.41 26.18
C GLU A 274 -17.36 -20.85 25.24
N ASN A 275 -17.12 -21.77 24.29
CA ASN A 275 -17.98 -21.92 23.09
C ASN A 275 -19.13 -22.97 23.14
N VAL A 276 -19.52 -23.49 24.32
CA VAL A 276 -20.26 -24.79 24.40
C VAL A 276 -21.79 -24.69 24.55
N GLU A 277 -22.40 -23.56 24.93
CA GLU A 277 -23.67 -23.58 25.71
C GLU A 277 -25.04 -23.09 25.09
N ARG A 278 -25.32 -23.02 23.76
CA ARG A 278 -26.59 -22.32 23.28
C ARG A 278 -27.33 -22.76 21.96
N ARG A 279 -28.37 -23.64 21.95
CA ARG A 279 -29.44 -23.81 20.86
C ARG A 279 -30.74 -24.60 21.28
N HIS A 280 -32.01 -24.21 20.89
CA HIS A 280 -33.27 -25.04 20.72
C HIS A 280 -34.65 -24.27 20.45
N SER A 281 -35.80 -24.99 20.16
CA SER A 281 -37.28 -24.61 19.98
C SER A 281 -37.89 -24.25 18.56
N GLU A 282 -39.22 -24.09 18.25
CA GLU A 282 -40.56 -24.84 18.26
C GLU A 282 -41.65 -24.03 17.40
N ASP A 283 -42.98 -24.23 17.11
CA ASP A 283 -44.22 -25.05 17.43
C ASP A 283 -45.39 -24.92 16.32
N PRO A 284 -46.42 -25.85 16.14
CA PRO A 284 -47.56 -25.76 15.15
C PRO A 284 -49.04 -26.21 15.56
N VAL A 285 -50.15 -25.85 14.84
CA VAL A 285 -51.58 -26.16 15.32
C VAL A 285 -52.87 -26.41 14.41
N ARG A 286 -53.06 -25.91 13.17
CA ARG A 286 -54.38 -25.37 12.63
C ARG A 286 -55.77 -26.11 12.54
N THR A 287 -55.94 -27.35 12.03
CA THR A 287 -57.10 -27.79 11.16
C THR A 287 -58.54 -28.03 11.75
N SER A 288 -59.66 -27.76 11.01
CA SER A 288 -61.08 -28.11 11.41
C SER A 288 -62.21 -28.12 10.29
N HIS A 289 -63.48 -28.41 10.67
CA HIS A 289 -64.83 -28.41 9.99
C HIS A 289 -65.07 -29.13 8.64
N GLN A 290 -64.10 -29.27 7.74
CA GLN A 290 -64.30 -29.78 6.35
C GLN A 290 -64.67 -31.28 6.23
N ARG A 291 -65.12 -31.91 7.32
CA ARG A 291 -65.11 -33.38 7.50
C ARG A 291 -66.44 -34.07 7.19
N LEU A 292 -67.60 -33.44 7.45
CA LEU A 292 -68.91 -34.09 7.33
C LEU A 292 -69.46 -34.15 5.89
N GLN A 293 -69.46 -33.03 5.17
CA GLN A 293 -69.86 -33.03 3.75
C GLN A 293 -69.00 -34.01 2.92
N SER A 294 -67.69 -34.04 3.23
CA SER A 294 -66.71 -34.98 2.66
C SER A 294 -66.94 -36.47 3.04
N ILE A 295 -67.97 -36.83 3.81
CA ILE A 295 -68.32 -38.23 4.09
C ILE A 295 -69.46 -38.70 3.18
N ILE A 296 -70.50 -37.89 2.94
CA ILE A 296 -71.62 -38.26 2.06
C ILE A 296 -71.16 -38.27 0.59
N ASP A 297 -70.45 -37.22 0.16
CA ASP A 297 -69.96 -37.06 -1.21
C ASP A 297 -68.81 -38.04 -1.55
N LYS A 298 -68.27 -38.74 -0.55
CA LYS A 298 -67.27 -39.82 -0.68
C LYS A 298 -67.80 -41.18 -0.20
N SER A 299 -69.12 -41.31 -0.02
CA SER A 299 -69.72 -42.61 0.25
C SER A 299 -69.58 -43.49 -0.99
N PRO A 300 -69.00 -44.72 -0.87
CA PRO A 300 -68.85 -45.63 -2.01
C PRO A 300 -70.16 -46.31 -2.41
N ALA A 301 -71.18 -46.25 -1.54
CA ALA A 301 -72.52 -46.73 -1.84
C ALA A 301 -73.28 -45.71 -2.69
N VAL A 302 -74.15 -46.23 -3.57
CA VAL A 302 -75.13 -45.47 -4.34
C VAL A 302 -76.26 -45.11 -3.39
N ILE A 303 -76.41 -43.83 -3.04
CA ILE A 303 -77.42 -43.35 -2.09
C ILE A 303 -78.40 -42.46 -2.83
N TYR A 304 -79.69 -42.78 -2.72
CA TYR A 304 -80.77 -41.99 -3.30
C TYR A 304 -81.98 -41.88 -2.36
N VAL A 305 -82.76 -40.83 -2.54
CA VAL A 305 -84.04 -40.61 -1.86
C VAL A 305 -85.09 -40.32 -2.91
N LYS A 306 -86.23 -41.01 -2.86
CA LYS A 306 -87.41 -40.78 -3.70
C LYS A 306 -88.60 -40.32 -2.88
N ASP A 307 -89.48 -39.49 -3.45
CA ASP A 307 -90.76 -39.15 -2.84
C ASP A 307 -91.78 -40.32 -2.92
N LEU A 308 -92.95 -40.14 -2.28
CA LEU A 308 -94.05 -41.12 -2.31
C LEU A 308 -94.72 -41.28 -3.69
N GLN A 309 -94.24 -40.60 -4.73
CA GLN A 309 -94.64 -40.79 -6.13
C GLN A 309 -93.53 -41.49 -6.95
N GLY A 310 -92.44 -41.92 -6.31
CA GLY A 310 -91.30 -42.58 -6.93
C GLY A 310 -90.33 -41.63 -7.63
N ARG A 311 -90.42 -40.31 -7.37
CA ARG A 311 -89.53 -39.32 -8.00
C ARG A 311 -88.29 -39.08 -7.16
N TYR A 312 -87.11 -39.05 -7.78
CA TYR A 312 -85.86 -38.72 -7.07
C TYR A 312 -85.89 -37.31 -6.47
N VAL A 313 -85.40 -37.17 -5.24
CA VAL A 313 -85.34 -35.93 -4.43
C VAL A 313 -83.89 -35.61 -4.04
N LEU A 314 -83.10 -36.65 -3.75
CA LEU A 314 -81.66 -36.56 -3.53
C LEU A 314 -80.98 -37.75 -4.19
N VAL A 315 -79.81 -37.53 -4.74
CA VAL A 315 -78.83 -38.54 -5.15
C VAL A 315 -77.47 -38.12 -4.62
N ASN A 316 -76.63 -39.06 -4.18
CA ASN A 316 -75.23 -38.73 -3.86
C ASN A 316 -74.37 -38.74 -5.13
N ARG A 317 -73.20 -38.12 -5.05
CA ARG A 317 -72.21 -38.07 -6.14
C ARG A 317 -71.93 -39.44 -6.79
N ARG A 318 -71.94 -40.52 -6.00
CA ARG A 318 -71.69 -41.88 -6.50
C ARG A 318 -72.81 -42.41 -7.40
N TYR A 319 -74.06 -42.05 -7.12
CA TYR A 319 -75.20 -42.32 -8.01
C TYR A 319 -75.03 -41.56 -9.34
N GLU A 320 -74.71 -40.26 -9.28
CA GLU A 320 -74.51 -39.41 -10.47
C GLU A 320 -73.41 -39.97 -11.40
N GLU A 321 -72.26 -40.33 -10.81
CA GLU A 321 -71.10 -40.90 -11.52
C GLU A 321 -71.42 -42.24 -12.17
N LEU A 322 -72.26 -43.09 -11.56
CA LEU A 322 -72.56 -44.44 -12.02
C LEU A 322 -73.52 -44.47 -13.22
N LEU A 323 -74.59 -43.67 -13.20
CA LEU A 323 -75.58 -43.63 -14.28
C LEU A 323 -75.28 -42.55 -15.33
N HIS A 324 -74.21 -41.77 -15.15
CA HIS A 324 -73.81 -40.64 -16.02
C HIS A 324 -74.89 -39.57 -16.17
N VAL A 325 -75.54 -39.20 -15.05
CA VAL A 325 -76.58 -38.17 -14.96
C VAL A 325 -76.31 -37.24 -13.79
N THR A 326 -76.58 -35.94 -13.92
CA THR A 326 -76.45 -35.02 -12.77
C THR A 326 -77.71 -35.02 -11.89
N GLY A 327 -77.56 -34.69 -10.60
CA GLY A 327 -78.66 -34.48 -9.66
C GLY A 327 -79.72 -33.51 -10.19
N SER A 328 -79.27 -32.44 -10.87
CA SER A 328 -80.14 -31.47 -11.56
C SER A 328 -80.96 -32.02 -12.72
N GLU A 329 -80.55 -33.14 -13.33
CA GLU A 329 -81.24 -33.77 -14.46
C GLU A 329 -82.13 -34.95 -14.03
N ILE A 330 -81.97 -35.44 -12.80
CA ILE A 330 -82.70 -36.61 -12.28
C ILE A 330 -83.69 -36.30 -11.16
N VAL A 331 -83.47 -35.25 -10.37
CA VAL A 331 -84.43 -34.84 -9.35
C VAL A 331 -85.76 -34.46 -10.02
N GLY A 332 -86.84 -35.11 -9.59
CA GLY A 332 -88.17 -35.05 -10.19
C GLY A 332 -88.52 -36.15 -11.20
N LYS A 333 -87.56 -36.94 -11.69
CA LYS A 333 -87.79 -38.12 -12.55
C LYS A 333 -88.05 -39.40 -11.75
N THR A 334 -88.65 -40.39 -12.39
CA THR A 334 -88.92 -41.75 -11.87
C THR A 334 -88.03 -42.79 -12.57
N ASP A 335 -88.01 -44.03 -12.08
CA ASP A 335 -87.20 -45.12 -12.67
C ASP A 335 -87.49 -45.35 -14.16
N TYR A 336 -88.74 -45.20 -14.59
CA TYR A 336 -89.14 -45.38 -16.01
C TYR A 336 -88.64 -44.26 -16.94
N ASP A 337 -88.18 -43.13 -16.38
CA ASP A 337 -87.55 -42.04 -17.14
C ASP A 337 -86.02 -42.26 -17.31
N ILE A 338 -85.47 -43.36 -16.77
CA ILE A 338 -84.03 -43.61 -16.62
C ILE A 338 -83.66 -45.02 -17.11
N PHE A 339 -84.39 -46.05 -16.67
CA PHE A 339 -84.10 -47.46 -16.90
C PHE A 339 -85.08 -48.12 -17.88
N PRO A 340 -84.70 -49.23 -18.55
CA PRO A 340 -85.63 -50.02 -19.34
C PRO A 340 -86.83 -50.49 -18.51
N ALA A 341 -88.03 -50.51 -19.11
CA ALA A 341 -89.29 -50.67 -18.38
C ALA A 341 -89.41 -51.94 -17.52
N GLU A 342 -88.71 -53.03 -17.87
CA GLU A 342 -88.65 -54.26 -17.09
C GLU A 342 -87.90 -54.08 -15.77
N HIS A 343 -86.73 -53.45 -15.81
CA HIS A 343 -85.93 -53.12 -14.62
C HIS A 343 -86.60 -52.02 -13.78
N ALA A 344 -87.13 -50.98 -14.42
CA ALA A 344 -87.87 -49.91 -13.75
C ALA A 344 -89.12 -50.44 -12.99
N ALA A 345 -89.83 -51.40 -13.57
CA ALA A 345 -90.95 -52.07 -12.90
C ALA A 345 -90.50 -52.91 -11.70
N ALA A 346 -89.36 -53.62 -11.80
CA ALA A 346 -88.78 -54.35 -10.68
C ALA A 346 -88.38 -53.41 -9.51
N PHE A 347 -87.69 -52.30 -9.81
CA PHE A 347 -87.26 -51.34 -8.79
C PHE A 347 -88.47 -50.67 -8.12
N GLN A 348 -89.50 -50.30 -8.90
CA GLN A 348 -90.74 -49.74 -8.35
C GLN A 348 -91.52 -50.76 -7.50
N ALA A 349 -91.50 -52.05 -7.84
CA ALA A 349 -92.14 -53.08 -7.02
C ALA A 349 -91.50 -53.16 -5.62
N VAL A 350 -90.17 -53.14 -5.54
CA VAL A 350 -89.45 -53.09 -4.25
C VAL A 350 -89.77 -51.79 -3.49
N ASP A 351 -89.81 -50.64 -4.16
CA ASP A 351 -90.15 -49.37 -3.51
C ASP A 351 -91.59 -49.34 -2.96
N GLN A 352 -92.53 -50.00 -3.64
CA GLN A 352 -93.90 -50.19 -3.14
C GLN A 352 -93.97 -51.19 -1.99
N GLU A 353 -93.16 -52.26 -2.00
CA GLU A 353 -93.05 -53.21 -0.90
C GLU A 353 -92.51 -52.53 0.37
N VAL A 354 -91.48 -51.69 0.26
CA VAL A 354 -90.95 -50.87 1.37
C VAL A 354 -92.02 -49.98 2.00
N LEU A 355 -92.81 -49.30 1.17
CA LEU A 355 -93.90 -48.42 1.65
C LEU A 355 -95.10 -49.19 2.22
N ALA A 356 -95.35 -50.41 1.75
CA ALA A 356 -96.40 -51.29 2.27
C ALA A 356 -95.99 -51.98 3.59
N ALA A 357 -94.72 -52.36 3.73
CA ALA A 357 -94.15 -52.96 4.93
C ALA A 357 -93.89 -51.93 6.05
N GLY A 358 -93.54 -50.69 5.68
CA GLY A 358 -93.16 -49.64 6.63
C GLY A 358 -91.79 -49.85 7.29
N SER A 359 -90.96 -50.73 6.72
CA SER A 359 -89.64 -51.12 7.24
C SER A 359 -88.62 -51.21 6.10
N ALA A 360 -87.36 -51.52 6.44
CA ALA A 360 -86.35 -51.83 5.43
C ALA A 360 -86.69 -53.13 4.67
N VAL A 361 -86.36 -53.15 3.37
CA VAL A 361 -86.39 -54.32 2.47
C VAL A 361 -85.02 -54.45 1.81
N GLU A 362 -84.55 -55.69 1.66
CA GLU A 362 -83.28 -56.02 1.01
C GLU A 362 -83.54 -56.78 -0.30
N ALA A 363 -82.87 -56.39 -1.38
CA ALA A 363 -83.03 -57.02 -2.70
C ALA A 363 -81.70 -57.08 -3.47
N GLU A 364 -81.48 -58.15 -4.24
CA GLU A 364 -80.47 -58.17 -5.30
C GLU A 364 -81.09 -57.62 -6.59
N GLU A 365 -80.74 -56.38 -6.93
CA GLU A 365 -81.24 -55.65 -8.10
C GLU A 365 -80.24 -55.77 -9.26
N LEU A 366 -80.67 -56.34 -10.39
CA LEU A 366 -79.90 -56.35 -11.63
C LEU A 366 -80.06 -55.00 -12.33
N VAL A 367 -79.00 -54.20 -12.32
CA VAL A 367 -78.98 -52.85 -12.90
C VAL A 367 -78.23 -52.90 -14.24
N PRO A 368 -78.89 -52.58 -15.37
CA PRO A 368 -78.21 -52.39 -16.64
C PRO A 368 -77.50 -51.02 -16.58
N LEU A 369 -76.19 -51.01 -16.79
CA LEU A 369 -75.39 -49.79 -16.87
C LEU A 369 -75.12 -49.43 -18.33
N ASN A 370 -74.53 -48.26 -18.56
CA ASN A 370 -74.30 -47.70 -19.90
C ASN A 370 -73.08 -48.34 -20.64
N ASP A 371 -72.60 -49.50 -20.19
CA ASP A 371 -71.42 -50.22 -20.65
C ASP A 371 -71.74 -51.61 -21.25
N ASP A 372 -73.02 -51.91 -21.47
CA ASP A 372 -73.58 -53.19 -21.93
C ASP A 372 -73.34 -54.40 -20.97
N GLU A 373 -72.77 -54.23 -19.77
CA GLU A 373 -72.81 -55.25 -18.70
C GLU A 373 -74.01 -55.04 -17.75
N VAL A 374 -74.51 -56.15 -17.18
CA VAL A 374 -75.56 -56.14 -16.15
C VAL A 374 -74.92 -56.37 -14.80
N HIS A 375 -74.93 -55.35 -13.95
CA HIS A 375 -74.32 -55.38 -12.62
C HIS A 375 -75.33 -55.85 -11.56
N THR A 376 -74.85 -56.63 -10.59
CA THR A 376 -75.64 -57.08 -9.44
C THR A 376 -75.44 -56.14 -8.27
N PHE A 377 -76.47 -55.35 -7.94
CA PHE A 377 -76.47 -54.49 -6.76
C PHE A 377 -77.21 -55.16 -5.60
N PHE A 378 -76.62 -55.14 -4.41
CA PHE A 378 -77.35 -55.38 -3.17
C PHE A 378 -77.94 -54.05 -2.68
N SER A 379 -79.26 -53.94 -2.73
CA SER A 379 -80.02 -52.75 -2.38
C SER A 379 -80.75 -52.92 -1.06
N VAL A 380 -80.52 -52.01 -0.12
CA VAL A 380 -81.32 -51.86 1.10
C VAL A 380 -82.14 -50.59 0.98
N LYS A 381 -83.47 -50.72 0.98
CA LYS A 381 -84.40 -49.60 0.82
C LYS A 381 -85.31 -49.48 2.03
N PHE A 382 -85.55 -48.27 2.53
CA PHE A 382 -86.31 -48.03 3.76
C PHE A 382 -87.05 -46.68 3.73
N PRO A 383 -88.19 -46.53 4.44
CA PRO A 383 -88.89 -45.25 4.52
C PRO A 383 -88.12 -44.24 5.38
N LEU A 384 -88.19 -42.96 5.01
CA LEU A 384 -87.78 -41.84 5.85
C LEU A 384 -89.02 -41.18 6.46
N ASP A 385 -89.06 -41.04 7.79
CA ASP A 385 -90.15 -40.40 8.52
C ASP A 385 -89.86 -38.96 8.95
N ASP A 386 -90.93 -38.20 9.19
CA ASP A 386 -90.93 -36.79 9.57
C ASP A 386 -90.70 -36.53 11.08
N GLY A 387 -90.25 -37.53 11.84
CA GLY A 387 -90.20 -37.51 13.30
C GLY A 387 -91.56 -37.77 13.99
N ASN A 388 -92.67 -37.77 13.24
CA ASN A 388 -94.00 -38.14 13.71
C ASN A 388 -94.44 -39.53 13.20
N GLY A 389 -93.51 -40.32 12.65
CA GLY A 389 -93.78 -41.67 12.13
C GLY A 389 -94.57 -41.70 10.83
N ARG A 390 -94.62 -40.60 10.06
CA ARG A 390 -95.17 -40.60 8.70
C ARG A 390 -94.04 -40.66 7.69
N ALA A 391 -93.97 -41.75 6.93
CA ALA A 391 -93.07 -41.86 5.79
C ALA A 391 -93.38 -40.75 4.76
N TYR A 392 -92.38 -39.96 4.38
CA TYR A 392 -92.50 -38.92 3.35
C TYR A 392 -91.64 -39.21 2.11
N ALA A 393 -90.72 -40.18 2.22
CA ALA A 393 -89.80 -40.58 1.17
C ALA A 393 -89.32 -42.03 1.39
N VAL A 394 -88.74 -42.64 0.35
CA VAL A 394 -87.96 -43.89 0.43
C VAL A 394 -86.48 -43.55 0.22
N CYS A 395 -85.62 -43.94 1.15
CA CYS A 395 -84.17 -43.94 0.95
C CYS A 395 -83.73 -45.31 0.42
N GLY A 396 -83.00 -45.32 -0.68
CA GLY A 396 -82.29 -46.49 -1.19
C GLY A 396 -80.79 -46.34 -0.99
N ILE A 397 -80.16 -47.37 -0.43
CA ILE A 397 -78.70 -47.50 -0.34
C ILE A 397 -78.31 -48.80 -1.04
N SER A 398 -77.69 -48.66 -2.21
CA SER A 398 -77.31 -49.77 -3.08
C SER A 398 -75.79 -49.90 -3.16
N THR A 399 -75.29 -51.13 -3.07
CA THR A 399 -73.87 -51.46 -3.18
C THR A 399 -73.67 -52.50 -4.27
N ASP A 400 -72.76 -52.25 -5.21
CA ASP A 400 -72.40 -53.23 -6.23
C ASP A 400 -71.71 -54.44 -5.56
N ILE A 401 -72.24 -55.65 -5.78
CA ILE A 401 -71.68 -56.90 -5.28
C ILE A 401 -71.11 -57.80 -6.39
N THR A 402 -71.03 -57.28 -7.62
CA THR A 402 -70.49 -57.99 -8.79
C THR A 402 -69.04 -58.44 -8.55
N GLU A 403 -68.21 -57.59 -7.94
CA GLU A 403 -66.83 -57.97 -7.55
C GLU A 403 -66.80 -59.05 -6.46
N ARG A 404 -67.75 -59.05 -5.51
CA ARG A 404 -67.82 -60.09 -4.47
C ARG A 404 -68.07 -61.46 -5.08
N LYS A 405 -68.93 -61.56 -6.10
CA LYS A 405 -69.14 -62.81 -6.86
C LYS A 405 -67.90 -63.22 -7.66
N ARG A 406 -67.17 -62.26 -8.25
CA ARG A 406 -65.88 -62.52 -8.89
C ARG A 406 -64.79 -62.97 -7.88
N ALA A 407 -64.87 -62.52 -6.62
CA ALA A 407 -63.92 -62.88 -5.55
C ALA A 407 -64.13 -64.31 -5.00
N GLU A 408 -65.38 -64.79 -4.88
CA GLU A 408 -65.68 -66.18 -4.48
C GLU A 408 -64.97 -67.21 -5.39
N ASP A 409 -64.84 -66.89 -6.68
CA ASP A 409 -64.15 -67.72 -7.68
C ASP A 409 -62.60 -67.54 -7.68
N ALA A 410 -62.10 -66.45 -7.10
CA ALA A 410 -60.66 -66.16 -7.00
C ALA A 410 -59.99 -66.92 -5.85
N VAL A 411 -60.70 -67.12 -4.72
CA VAL A 411 -60.19 -67.86 -3.55
C VAL A 411 -59.64 -69.24 -3.95
N ARG A 412 -60.33 -69.94 -4.85
CA ARG A 412 -59.94 -71.26 -5.37
C ARG A 412 -58.59 -71.28 -6.10
N ARG A 413 -58.22 -70.20 -6.79
CA ARG A 413 -56.89 -70.08 -7.45
C ARG A 413 -55.80 -69.71 -6.45
N SER A 414 -56.17 -68.87 -5.48
CA SER A 414 -55.27 -68.43 -4.42
C SER A 414 -54.68 -69.59 -3.60
N GLU A 415 -55.39 -70.72 -3.43
CA GLU A 415 -54.86 -71.90 -2.72
C GLU A 415 -53.72 -72.60 -3.47
N GLU A 416 -53.77 -72.65 -4.81
CA GLU A 416 -52.71 -73.23 -5.64
C GLU A 416 -51.52 -72.27 -5.77
N GLU A 417 -51.80 -70.98 -6.02
CA GLU A 417 -50.82 -69.90 -6.06
C GLU A 417 -50.04 -69.77 -4.74
N TYR A 418 -50.72 -69.89 -3.59
CA TYR A 418 -50.12 -69.82 -2.26
C TYR A 418 -49.06 -70.90 -2.02
N ARG A 419 -49.27 -72.14 -2.50
CA ARG A 419 -48.32 -73.24 -2.26
C ARG A 419 -46.99 -72.98 -2.96
N ASN A 420 -47.04 -72.70 -4.25
CA ASN A 420 -45.85 -72.42 -5.05
C ASN A 420 -45.12 -71.18 -4.51
N THR A 421 -45.87 -70.16 -4.09
CA THR A 421 -45.32 -68.93 -3.48
C THR A 421 -44.52 -69.21 -2.21
N VAL A 422 -44.84 -70.25 -1.42
CA VAL A 422 -44.09 -70.60 -0.20
C VAL A 422 -42.85 -71.45 -0.50
N GLU A 423 -42.92 -72.34 -1.48
CA GLU A 423 -41.81 -73.25 -1.85
C GLU A 423 -40.74 -72.53 -2.69
N ASP A 424 -41.14 -71.69 -3.65
CA ASP A 424 -40.23 -70.88 -4.50
C ASP A 424 -39.72 -69.59 -3.81
N ALA A 425 -40.15 -69.30 -2.58
CA ALA A 425 -39.76 -68.09 -1.85
C ALA A 425 -38.25 -68.06 -1.55
N LEU A 426 -37.59 -66.95 -1.93
CA LEU A 426 -36.18 -66.68 -1.59
C LEU A 426 -35.97 -66.36 -0.10
N GLU A 427 -37.04 -66.02 0.64
CA GLU A 427 -37.01 -65.90 2.09
C GLU A 427 -37.28 -67.26 2.77
N GLY A 428 -36.64 -67.48 3.91
CA GLY A 428 -36.81 -68.67 4.71
C GLY A 428 -38.12 -68.65 5.49
N ILE A 429 -39.11 -69.42 5.06
CA ILE A 429 -40.42 -69.53 5.69
C ILE A 429 -40.47 -70.81 6.53
N PHE A 430 -40.77 -70.69 7.82
CA PHE A 430 -40.88 -71.84 8.72
C PHE A 430 -41.95 -71.68 9.80
N ARG A 431 -42.43 -72.82 10.33
CA ARG A 431 -43.46 -72.90 11.38
C ARG A 431 -42.94 -73.72 12.55
N VAL A 432 -43.10 -73.21 13.78
CA VAL A 432 -42.77 -73.90 15.03
C VAL A 432 -43.94 -73.91 16.01
N SER A 433 -44.01 -74.90 16.89
CA SER A 433 -44.91 -74.84 18.06
C SER A 433 -44.43 -73.80 19.09
N LEU A 434 -45.28 -73.45 20.06
CA LEU A 434 -44.86 -72.65 21.23
C LEU A 434 -43.68 -73.28 21.98
N ASP A 435 -43.66 -74.62 22.04
CA ASP A 435 -42.58 -75.43 22.60
C ASP A 435 -41.34 -75.56 21.70
N GLY A 436 -41.32 -74.88 20.54
CA GLY A 436 -40.16 -74.80 19.66
C GLY A 436 -39.91 -76.03 18.78
N ARG A 437 -40.84 -76.97 18.70
CA ARG A 437 -40.74 -78.08 17.72
C ARG A 437 -40.96 -77.52 16.32
N MET A 438 -40.11 -77.85 15.36
CA MET A 438 -40.38 -77.60 13.93
C MET A 438 -41.65 -78.34 13.46
N LEU A 439 -42.44 -77.66 12.64
CA LEU A 439 -43.67 -78.18 12.04
C LEU A 439 -43.59 -78.20 10.51
N SER A 440 -42.97 -77.18 9.91
CA SER A 440 -42.62 -77.13 8.48
C SER A 440 -41.54 -76.07 8.24
N ALA A 441 -40.80 -76.21 7.14
CA ALA A 441 -39.92 -75.17 6.59
C ALA A 441 -39.93 -75.24 5.06
N ASN A 442 -39.58 -74.15 4.38
CA ASN A 442 -39.33 -74.15 2.94
C ASN A 442 -37.83 -74.41 2.62
N PRO A 443 -37.47 -74.73 1.36
CA PRO A 443 -36.09 -75.03 0.98
C PRO A 443 -35.11 -73.88 1.28
N ALA A 444 -35.53 -72.62 1.05
CA ALA A 444 -34.70 -71.46 1.33
C ALA A 444 -34.25 -71.37 2.80
N PHE A 445 -35.14 -71.68 3.75
CA PHE A 445 -34.77 -71.68 5.17
C PHE A 445 -33.75 -72.78 5.53
N ALA A 446 -33.89 -73.97 4.94
CA ALA A 446 -32.93 -75.06 5.10
C ALA A 446 -31.54 -74.65 4.58
N HIS A 447 -31.47 -74.11 3.36
CA HIS A 447 -30.23 -73.63 2.76
C HIS A 447 -29.59 -72.46 3.53
N MET A 448 -30.37 -71.50 4.05
CA MET A 448 -29.84 -70.42 4.91
C MET A 448 -29.13 -70.98 6.16
N LEU A 449 -29.69 -72.01 6.78
CA LEU A 449 -29.08 -72.66 7.94
C LEU A 449 -27.95 -73.64 7.57
N GLY A 450 -27.70 -73.89 6.28
CA GLY A 450 -26.64 -74.75 5.75
C GLY A 450 -27.06 -76.21 5.48
N TYR A 451 -28.34 -76.53 5.57
CA TYR A 451 -28.87 -77.87 5.27
C TYR A 451 -29.12 -78.05 3.76
N GLU A 452 -28.94 -79.27 3.26
CA GLU A 452 -29.18 -79.62 1.86
C GLU A 452 -30.68 -79.89 1.60
N TRP A 453 -31.38 -80.51 2.56
CA TRP A 453 -32.79 -80.86 2.44
C TRP A 453 -33.63 -80.32 3.62
N VAL A 454 -34.92 -80.09 3.38
CA VAL A 454 -35.87 -79.64 4.43
C VAL A 454 -36.02 -80.71 5.51
N ASP A 455 -36.09 -81.99 5.14
CA ASP A 455 -36.27 -83.08 6.09
C ASP A 455 -35.08 -83.20 7.06
N ASP A 456 -33.84 -83.01 6.59
CA ASP A 456 -32.65 -82.96 7.45
C ASP A 456 -32.74 -81.87 8.52
N LEU A 457 -33.31 -80.71 8.17
CA LEU A 457 -33.55 -79.60 9.09
C LEU A 457 -34.63 -79.98 10.13
N LEU A 458 -35.73 -80.59 9.69
CA LEU A 458 -36.85 -80.98 10.56
C LEU A 458 -36.44 -82.06 11.58
N ASP A 459 -35.65 -83.06 11.14
CA ASP A 459 -35.14 -84.13 12.00
C ASP A 459 -34.00 -83.67 12.92
N THR A 460 -33.18 -82.70 12.49
CA THR A 460 -32.09 -82.17 13.34
C THR A 460 -32.57 -81.15 14.37
N VAL A 461 -33.49 -80.24 14.00
CA VAL A 461 -33.93 -79.10 14.82
C VAL A 461 -35.24 -79.42 15.55
N THR A 462 -35.14 -80.39 16.47
CA THR A 462 -36.26 -80.89 17.29
C THR A 462 -36.70 -79.94 18.43
N ASP A 463 -35.81 -79.08 18.94
CA ASP A 463 -36.12 -77.96 19.85
C ASP A 463 -35.39 -76.68 19.40
N ALA A 464 -36.05 -75.92 18.53
CA ALA A 464 -35.55 -74.66 18.00
C ALA A 464 -35.15 -73.65 19.09
N ARG A 465 -35.76 -73.67 20.29
CA ARG A 465 -35.42 -72.73 21.39
C ARG A 465 -33.96 -72.85 21.83
N ARG A 466 -33.38 -74.05 21.69
CA ARG A 466 -32.00 -74.39 22.08
C ARG A 466 -31.09 -74.60 20.87
N GLN A 467 -31.66 -74.98 19.73
CA GLN A 467 -30.91 -75.38 18.55
C GLN A 467 -30.78 -74.28 17.49
N LEU A 468 -31.81 -73.44 17.30
CA LEU A 468 -31.89 -72.48 16.20
C LEU A 468 -31.36 -71.08 16.57
N TYR A 469 -31.62 -70.59 17.78
CA TYR A 469 -31.22 -69.24 18.21
C TYR A 469 -29.84 -69.26 18.90
N PHE A 470 -28.99 -68.28 18.60
CA PHE A 470 -27.67 -68.14 19.23
C PHE A 470 -27.80 -67.62 20.68
N HIS A 471 -28.80 -66.76 20.93
CA HIS A 471 -29.15 -66.24 22.25
C HIS A 471 -30.60 -66.58 22.62
N PRO A 472 -30.85 -67.69 23.36
CA PRO A 472 -32.21 -68.12 23.72
C PRO A 472 -33.03 -67.07 24.49
N GLN A 473 -32.37 -66.19 25.25
CA GLN A 473 -33.02 -65.09 25.97
C GLN A 473 -33.68 -64.08 25.02
N GLU A 474 -33.11 -63.84 23.84
CA GLU A 474 -33.71 -62.96 22.83
C GLU A 474 -34.95 -63.59 22.20
N ARG A 475 -34.94 -64.91 21.99
CA ARG A 475 -36.11 -65.70 21.58
C ARG A 475 -37.21 -65.62 22.63
N ASP A 476 -36.89 -65.77 23.91
CA ASP A 476 -37.91 -65.77 24.96
C ASP A 476 -38.51 -64.36 25.17
N ALA A 477 -37.69 -63.30 25.07
CA ALA A 477 -38.19 -61.94 25.00
C ALA A 477 -39.06 -61.68 23.75
N MET A 478 -38.67 -62.21 22.59
CA MET A 478 -39.48 -62.17 21.36
C MET A 478 -40.81 -62.89 21.53
N VAL A 479 -40.82 -64.11 22.08
CA VAL A 479 -42.04 -64.91 22.22
C VAL A 479 -42.98 -64.34 23.28
N SER A 480 -42.46 -63.72 24.35
CA SER A 480 -43.29 -62.90 25.26
C SER A 480 -43.95 -61.74 24.51
N THR A 481 -43.19 -60.98 23.71
CA THR A 481 -43.72 -59.89 22.87
C THR A 481 -44.77 -60.41 21.87
N LEU A 482 -44.55 -61.59 21.30
CA LEU A 482 -45.42 -62.25 20.32
C LEU A 482 -46.73 -62.75 20.95
N LEU A 483 -46.68 -63.25 22.18
CA LEU A 483 -47.87 -63.67 22.94
C LEU A 483 -48.74 -62.46 23.34
N GLU A 484 -48.11 -61.33 23.69
CA GLU A 484 -48.79 -60.06 23.99
C GLU A 484 -49.40 -59.39 22.75
N ARG A 485 -48.65 -59.33 21.64
CA ARG A 485 -48.98 -58.48 20.48
C ARG A 485 -49.47 -59.22 19.24
N GLY A 486 -49.40 -60.56 19.21
CA GLY A 486 -49.79 -61.39 18.08
C GLY A 486 -48.79 -61.43 16.90
N ALA A 487 -47.97 -60.39 16.72
CA ALA A 487 -46.89 -60.34 15.73
C ALA A 487 -45.65 -59.60 16.25
N VAL A 488 -44.49 -59.91 15.67
CA VAL A 488 -43.21 -59.21 15.85
C VAL A 488 -42.50 -59.17 14.49
N GLU A 489 -42.42 -57.99 13.88
CA GLU A 489 -41.89 -57.80 12.52
C GLU A 489 -40.45 -57.26 12.54
N GLY A 490 -39.65 -57.62 11.51
CA GLY A 490 -38.35 -57.02 11.23
C GLY A 490 -37.31 -57.15 12.35
N ARG A 491 -37.44 -58.14 13.25
CA ARG A 491 -36.57 -58.30 14.41
C ARG A 491 -35.27 -58.97 13.99
N GLU A 492 -34.20 -58.19 13.99
CA GLU A 492 -32.85 -58.68 13.71
C GLU A 492 -32.29 -59.43 14.93
N LEU A 493 -31.87 -60.70 14.76
CA LEU A 493 -31.17 -61.49 15.79
C LEU A 493 -30.21 -62.53 15.18
N GLU A 494 -29.39 -63.16 16.02
CA GLU A 494 -28.46 -64.22 15.59
C GLU A 494 -29.10 -65.61 15.65
N LEU A 495 -29.20 -66.26 14.49
CA LEU A 495 -29.50 -67.69 14.32
C LEU A 495 -28.20 -68.49 14.23
N ARG A 496 -28.26 -69.80 14.51
CA ARG A 496 -27.12 -70.72 14.46
C ARG A 496 -27.22 -71.64 13.25
N ARG A 497 -26.22 -71.60 12.35
CA ARG A 497 -26.12 -72.53 11.21
C ARG A 497 -25.70 -73.94 11.67
N GLN A 498 -25.82 -74.93 10.78
CA GLN A 498 -25.45 -76.33 11.02
C GLN A 498 -23.98 -76.49 11.47
N ASP A 499 -23.08 -75.64 10.96
CA ASP A 499 -21.65 -75.61 11.35
C ASP A 499 -21.36 -74.92 12.69
N GLY A 500 -22.41 -74.46 13.38
CA GLY A 500 -22.34 -73.77 14.67
C GLY A 500 -22.07 -72.26 14.59
N ARG A 501 -21.86 -71.68 13.41
CA ARG A 501 -21.60 -70.23 13.27
C ARG A 501 -22.88 -69.39 13.42
N PRO A 502 -22.78 -68.15 13.92
CA PRO A 502 -23.88 -67.21 13.91
C PRO A 502 -24.20 -66.72 12.48
N MET A 503 -25.48 -66.44 12.25
CA MET A 503 -26.05 -65.81 11.07
C MET A 503 -26.97 -64.69 11.55
N TRP A 504 -26.78 -63.46 11.07
CA TRP A 504 -27.74 -62.40 11.33
C TRP A 504 -28.96 -62.60 10.44
N ALA A 505 -30.12 -62.85 11.05
CA ALA A 505 -31.39 -62.96 10.36
C ALA A 505 -32.29 -61.78 10.75
N SER A 506 -32.93 -61.16 9.75
CA SER A 506 -34.11 -60.34 9.97
C SER A 506 -35.31 -61.27 9.99
N ILE A 507 -35.98 -61.40 11.14
CA ILE A 507 -37.15 -62.28 11.26
C ILE A 507 -38.44 -61.51 11.52
N SER A 508 -39.47 -61.83 10.74
CA SER A 508 -40.85 -61.38 10.95
C SER A 508 -41.67 -62.60 11.33
N THR A 509 -42.23 -62.60 12.54
CA THR A 509 -42.88 -63.76 13.14
C THR A 509 -44.28 -63.41 13.64
N ARG A 510 -45.26 -64.29 13.35
CA ARG A 510 -46.68 -64.09 13.69
C ARG A 510 -47.26 -65.32 14.38
N LEU A 511 -48.17 -65.07 15.30
CA LEU A 511 -48.80 -66.08 16.14
C LEU A 511 -50.11 -66.54 15.50
N VAL A 512 -50.08 -67.69 14.83
CA VAL A 512 -51.27 -68.26 14.20
C VAL A 512 -52.09 -69.00 15.27
N ARG A 513 -53.36 -68.59 15.41
CA ARG A 513 -54.32 -69.14 16.38
C ARG A 513 -55.45 -69.85 15.66
N ASP A 514 -56.13 -70.75 16.36
CA ASP A 514 -57.43 -71.28 15.94
C ASP A 514 -58.58 -70.34 16.33
N ASP A 515 -59.79 -70.63 15.86
CA ASP A 515 -61.00 -69.85 16.14
C ASP A 515 -61.40 -69.84 17.63
N ALA A 516 -60.82 -70.74 18.44
CA ALA A 516 -60.94 -70.76 19.89
C ALA A 516 -59.84 -69.93 20.60
N GLY A 517 -59.03 -69.18 19.84
CA GLY A 517 -57.96 -68.32 20.34
C GLY A 517 -56.70 -69.06 20.81
N ARG A 518 -56.66 -70.39 20.70
CA ARG A 518 -55.50 -71.22 21.09
C ARG A 518 -54.43 -71.09 20.02
N VAL A 519 -53.16 -71.04 20.41
CA VAL A 519 -52.06 -70.98 19.43
C VAL A 519 -51.93 -72.32 18.72
N LEU A 520 -52.00 -72.31 17.40
CA LEU A 520 -51.67 -73.46 16.55
C LEU A 520 -50.16 -73.54 16.35
N PHE A 521 -49.56 -72.44 15.88
CA PHE A 521 -48.12 -72.34 15.64
C PHE A 521 -47.65 -70.88 15.57
N ILE A 522 -46.35 -70.71 15.66
CA ILE A 522 -45.62 -69.50 15.31
C ILE A 522 -45.15 -69.67 13.86
N GLU A 523 -45.56 -68.78 12.95
CA GLU A 523 -45.10 -68.73 11.57
C GLU A 523 -44.06 -67.61 11.44
N THR A 524 -42.92 -67.89 10.81
CA THR A 524 -41.78 -66.98 10.74
C THR A 524 -41.20 -66.92 9.34
N PHE A 525 -40.99 -65.70 8.87
CA PHE A 525 -40.26 -65.33 7.66
C PHE A 525 -38.88 -64.86 8.09
N ALA A 526 -37.82 -65.31 7.41
CA ALA A 526 -36.45 -65.01 7.75
C ALA A 526 -35.62 -64.69 6.50
N SER A 527 -34.93 -63.54 6.50
CA SER A 527 -33.92 -63.20 5.49
C SER A 527 -32.53 -63.11 6.14
N ASP A 528 -31.53 -63.75 5.53
CA ASP A 528 -30.12 -63.60 5.92
C ASP A 528 -29.66 -62.16 5.58
N ILE A 529 -29.30 -61.41 6.61
CA ILE A 529 -28.84 -60.03 6.53
C ILE A 529 -27.36 -59.91 6.95
N THR A 530 -26.62 -61.01 7.05
CA THR A 530 -25.23 -61.04 7.52
C THR A 530 -24.33 -60.15 6.65
N GLU A 531 -24.50 -60.18 5.32
CA GLU A 531 -23.77 -59.28 4.42
C GLU A 531 -24.23 -57.82 4.57
N ARG A 532 -25.54 -57.56 4.65
CA ARG A 532 -26.10 -56.22 4.89
C ARG A 532 -25.54 -55.59 6.18
N LYS A 533 -25.48 -56.37 7.27
CA LYS A 533 -24.90 -55.96 8.56
C LYS A 533 -23.42 -55.65 8.46
N ARG A 534 -22.64 -56.50 7.75
CA ARG A 534 -21.22 -56.26 7.49
C ARG A 534 -21.01 -54.97 6.70
N VAL A 535 -21.67 -54.80 5.55
CA VAL A 535 -21.52 -53.64 4.67
C VAL A 535 -21.96 -52.36 5.38
N ALA A 536 -23.06 -52.39 6.15
CA ALA A 536 -23.49 -51.23 6.95
C ALA A 536 -22.47 -50.86 8.04
N ALA A 537 -21.85 -51.84 8.71
CA ALA A 537 -20.80 -51.58 9.69
C ALA A 537 -19.49 -51.08 9.06
N GLU A 538 -19.16 -51.53 7.85
CA GLU A 538 -17.99 -51.10 7.08
C GLU A 538 -18.18 -49.67 6.54
N LEU A 539 -19.33 -49.38 5.91
CA LEU A 539 -19.72 -48.05 5.46
C LEU A 539 -19.79 -47.05 6.61
N LYS A 540 -20.39 -47.42 7.76
CA LYS A 540 -20.45 -46.53 8.91
C LYS A 540 -19.05 -46.15 9.42
N ARG A 541 -18.12 -47.11 9.57
CA ARG A 541 -16.73 -46.78 9.96
C ARG A 541 -16.06 -45.82 8.99
N HIS A 542 -16.34 -45.96 7.68
CA HIS A 542 -15.83 -45.03 6.67
C HIS A 542 -16.49 -43.65 6.77
N GLN A 543 -17.78 -43.54 7.08
CA GLN A 543 -18.47 -42.26 7.31
C GLN A 543 -17.95 -41.58 8.58
N ASP A 544 -17.96 -42.28 9.72
CA ASP A 544 -17.46 -41.80 11.01
C ASP A 544 -16.01 -41.26 10.88
N HIS A 545 -15.13 -42.00 10.19
CA HIS A 545 -13.73 -41.58 9.95
C HIS A 545 -13.59 -40.42 8.95
N LEU A 546 -14.44 -40.33 7.93
CA LEU A 546 -14.41 -39.20 6.99
C LEU A 546 -14.95 -37.92 7.63
N GLU A 547 -15.95 -38.00 8.49
CA GLU A 547 -16.43 -36.85 9.27
C GLU A 547 -15.37 -36.35 10.26
N GLU A 548 -14.68 -37.26 10.95
CA GLU A 548 -13.54 -36.94 11.83
C GLU A 548 -12.41 -36.25 11.05
N LEU A 549 -11.99 -36.81 9.90
CA LEU A 549 -10.92 -36.24 9.06
C LEU A 549 -11.31 -34.89 8.45
N VAL A 550 -12.58 -34.70 8.05
CA VAL A 550 -13.09 -33.41 7.55
C VAL A 550 -13.14 -32.37 8.67
N ALA A 551 -13.53 -32.75 9.89
CA ALA A 551 -13.51 -31.86 11.06
C ALA A 551 -12.07 -31.44 11.42
N GLU A 552 -11.13 -32.40 11.49
CA GLU A 552 -9.70 -32.13 11.75
C GLU A 552 -9.13 -31.15 10.70
N ARG A 553 -9.29 -31.45 9.41
CA ARG A 553 -8.76 -30.61 8.32
C ARG A 553 -9.44 -29.25 8.23
N THR A 554 -10.71 -29.14 8.60
CA THR A 554 -11.40 -27.84 8.65
C THR A 554 -10.87 -26.99 9.82
N ALA A 555 -10.59 -27.60 10.98
CA ALA A 555 -9.97 -26.91 12.11
C ALA A 555 -8.54 -26.46 11.81
N GLU A 556 -7.70 -27.34 11.25
CA GLU A 556 -6.33 -27.05 10.81
C GLU A 556 -6.30 -25.89 9.79
N LEU A 557 -7.17 -25.93 8.77
CA LEU A 557 -7.23 -24.89 7.74
C LEU A 557 -7.67 -23.52 8.30
N ASN A 558 -8.64 -23.50 9.23
CA ASN A 558 -9.08 -22.28 9.88
C ASN A 558 -7.97 -21.69 10.77
N LEU A 559 -7.30 -22.52 11.57
CA LEU A 559 -6.17 -22.09 12.40
C LEU A 559 -5.01 -21.53 11.55
N ALA A 560 -4.64 -22.22 10.47
CA ALA A 560 -3.62 -21.75 9.53
C ALA A 560 -4.00 -20.41 8.87
N LYS A 561 -5.28 -20.21 8.55
CA LYS A 561 -5.80 -18.96 8.00
C LYS A 561 -5.72 -17.82 9.04
N GLU A 562 -6.13 -18.04 10.28
CA GLU A 562 -6.08 -17.01 11.32
C GLU A 562 -4.63 -16.59 11.64
N LEU A 563 -3.71 -17.56 11.75
CA LEU A 563 -2.28 -17.30 11.92
C LEU A 563 -1.72 -16.46 10.75
N ALA A 564 -2.11 -16.76 9.51
CA ALA A 564 -1.72 -15.99 8.34
C ALA A 564 -2.30 -14.55 8.36
N GLU A 565 -3.56 -14.38 8.77
CA GLU A 565 -4.16 -13.05 8.92
C GLU A 565 -3.49 -12.22 10.02
N VAL A 566 -3.20 -12.81 11.18
CA VAL A 566 -2.46 -12.14 12.28
C VAL A 566 -1.07 -11.72 11.82
N ALA A 567 -0.33 -12.60 11.14
CA ALA A 567 0.99 -12.28 10.58
C ALA A 567 0.92 -11.13 9.56
N ASN A 568 -0.07 -11.11 8.67
CA ASN A 568 -0.23 -10.03 7.69
C ASN A 568 -0.64 -8.69 8.35
N ARG A 569 -1.48 -8.73 9.39
CA ARG A 569 -1.83 -7.54 10.19
C ARG A 569 -0.58 -6.98 10.90
N ALA A 570 0.25 -7.83 11.49
CA ALA A 570 1.52 -7.44 12.13
C ALA A 570 2.53 -6.85 11.12
N LYS A 571 2.75 -7.51 9.97
CA LYS A 571 3.57 -7.02 8.84
C LYS A 571 3.12 -5.62 8.40
N SER A 572 1.81 -5.41 8.27
CA SER A 572 1.23 -4.11 7.89
C SER A 572 1.52 -3.01 8.92
N ALA A 573 1.35 -3.31 10.22
CA ALA A 573 1.56 -2.35 11.30
C ALA A 573 3.05 -1.97 11.45
N PHE A 574 3.95 -2.96 11.35
CA PHE A 574 5.40 -2.76 11.39
C PHE A 574 5.86 -1.81 10.26
N LEU A 575 5.44 -2.08 9.01
CA LEU A 575 5.82 -1.25 7.86
C LEU A 575 5.26 0.19 7.97
N ALA A 576 4.06 0.36 8.53
CA ALA A 576 3.49 1.67 8.81
C ALA A 576 4.31 2.47 9.84
N SER A 577 4.73 1.84 10.96
CA SER A 577 5.58 2.49 11.96
C SER A 577 6.96 2.84 11.41
N MET A 578 7.62 1.87 10.77
CA MET A 578 8.95 2.06 10.18
C MET A 578 8.99 3.18 9.14
N SER A 579 7.94 3.35 8.32
CA SER A 579 7.89 4.49 7.40
C SER A 579 7.79 5.84 8.12
N HIS A 580 7.10 5.94 9.25
CA HIS A 580 7.02 7.17 10.02
C HIS A 580 8.37 7.50 10.67
N GLU A 581 9.01 6.48 11.26
CA GLU A 581 10.33 6.58 11.89
C GLU A 581 11.46 6.84 10.89
N LEU A 582 11.36 6.36 9.64
CA LEU A 582 12.32 6.68 8.57
C LEU A 582 12.08 8.05 7.93
N ARG A 583 10.81 8.45 7.71
CA ARG A 583 10.46 9.74 7.12
C ARG A 583 10.91 10.93 7.99
N THR A 584 10.80 10.79 9.32
CA THR A 584 11.11 11.87 10.27
C THR A 584 12.57 12.38 10.18
N PRO A 585 13.63 11.54 10.35
CA PRO A 585 15.01 11.98 10.20
C PRO A 585 15.37 12.32 8.75
N LEU A 586 14.75 11.65 7.77
CA LEU A 586 15.03 11.89 6.36
C LEU A 586 14.53 13.27 5.90
N ASN A 587 13.34 13.68 6.35
CA ASN A 587 12.84 15.05 6.17
C ASN A 587 13.76 16.08 6.84
N ALA A 588 14.32 15.78 8.01
CA ALA A 588 15.28 16.68 8.67
C ALA A 588 16.58 16.84 7.87
N VAL A 589 17.13 15.74 7.33
CA VAL A 589 18.32 15.76 6.44
C VAL A 589 18.04 16.57 5.16
N LEU A 590 16.86 16.41 4.56
CA LEU A 590 16.43 17.19 3.40
C LEU A 590 16.27 18.68 3.73
N GLY A 591 15.65 19.01 4.87
CA GLY A 591 15.51 20.38 5.36
C GLY A 591 16.87 21.05 5.57
N PHE A 592 17.82 20.37 6.22
CA PHE A 592 19.19 20.89 6.34
C PHE A 592 19.90 21.03 5.00
N ALA A 593 19.68 20.11 4.05
CA ALA A 593 20.27 20.22 2.71
C ALA A 593 19.73 21.44 1.94
N GLN A 594 18.43 21.73 2.04
CA GLN A 594 17.77 22.90 1.45
C GLN A 594 18.19 24.21 2.13
N ILE A 595 18.19 24.25 3.47
CA ILE A 595 18.66 25.42 4.24
C ILE A 595 20.10 25.77 3.88
N LEU A 596 20.98 24.77 3.76
CA LEU A 596 22.37 25.00 3.33
C LEU A 596 22.46 25.52 1.90
N GLN A 597 21.60 25.10 0.96
CA GLN A 597 21.62 25.61 -0.42
C GLN A 597 21.31 27.11 -0.55
N LEU A 598 20.58 27.69 0.42
CA LEU A 598 20.28 29.12 0.47
C LEU A 598 21.52 29.99 0.80
N ASP A 599 22.59 29.39 1.31
CA ASP A 599 23.86 30.07 1.54
C ASP A 599 24.53 30.47 0.20
N GLN A 600 24.83 31.77 0.08
CA GLN A 600 25.41 32.36 -1.12
C GLN A 600 26.93 32.11 -1.24
N ASP A 601 27.64 31.88 -0.12
CA ASP A 601 29.09 31.65 -0.09
C ASP A 601 29.48 30.19 -0.45
N LEU A 602 28.50 29.33 -0.75
CA LEU A 602 28.75 27.96 -1.19
C LEU A 602 29.54 27.90 -2.50
N ARG A 603 30.76 27.35 -2.43
CA ARG A 603 31.52 26.98 -3.63
C ARG A 603 30.76 25.95 -4.46
N GLN A 604 30.88 26.03 -5.79
CA GLN A 604 30.12 25.22 -6.76
C GLN A 604 30.27 23.68 -6.61
N ARG A 605 31.28 23.19 -5.86
CA ARG A 605 31.42 21.78 -5.48
C ARG A 605 30.57 21.40 -4.25
N GLN A 606 30.37 22.33 -3.32
CA GLN A 606 29.53 22.17 -2.13
C GLN A 606 28.05 22.19 -2.53
N ARG A 607 27.62 23.14 -3.39
CA ARG A 607 26.24 23.19 -3.89
C ARG A 607 25.84 21.91 -4.65
N ARG A 608 26.68 21.42 -5.57
CA ARG A 608 26.51 20.09 -6.20
C ARG A 608 26.46 18.92 -5.22
N GLY A 609 27.17 19.00 -4.09
CA GLY A 609 27.09 18.02 -3.02
C GLY A 609 25.72 18.01 -2.33
N LEU A 610 25.16 19.19 -2.07
CA LEU A 610 23.84 19.36 -1.45
C LEU A 610 22.71 18.98 -2.41
N GLU A 611 22.81 19.34 -3.69
CA GLU A 611 21.92 18.86 -4.76
C GLU A 611 21.88 17.32 -4.79
N THR A 612 23.06 16.67 -4.71
CA THR A 612 23.16 15.19 -4.70
C THR A 612 22.54 14.58 -3.44
N ILE A 613 22.75 15.18 -2.27
CA ILE A 613 22.16 14.74 -0.99
C ILE A 613 20.63 14.88 -1.03
N GLN A 614 20.12 16.02 -1.50
CA GLN A 614 18.69 16.26 -1.64
C GLN A 614 18.05 15.23 -2.58
N HIS A 615 18.59 15.08 -3.79
CA HIS A 615 18.05 14.14 -4.78
C HIS A 615 18.05 12.69 -4.26
N SER A 616 19.08 12.31 -3.52
CA SER A 616 19.19 10.97 -2.91
C SER A 616 18.17 10.76 -1.77
N GLY A 617 17.90 11.78 -0.96
CA GLY A 617 16.88 11.72 0.10
C GLY A 617 15.46 11.73 -0.45
N GLU A 618 15.19 12.49 -1.51
CA GLU A 618 13.91 12.49 -2.23
C GLU A 618 13.63 11.12 -2.89
N GLN A 619 14.64 10.52 -3.54
CA GLN A 619 14.54 9.14 -4.04
C GLN A 619 14.28 8.13 -2.93
N LEU A 620 14.92 8.27 -1.77
CA LEU A 620 14.72 7.36 -0.64
C LEU A 620 13.32 7.50 -0.01
N LEU A 621 12.78 8.73 0.07
CA LEU A 621 11.38 8.96 0.45
C LEU A 621 10.41 8.30 -0.54
N ALA A 622 10.64 8.45 -1.83
CA ALA A 622 9.81 7.82 -2.86
C ALA A 622 9.82 6.28 -2.73
N LEU A 623 11.01 5.68 -2.53
CA LEU A 623 11.18 4.24 -2.32
C LEU A 623 10.46 3.74 -1.06
N ILE A 624 10.54 4.47 0.05
CA ILE A 624 9.81 4.14 1.29
C ILE A 624 8.28 4.23 1.08
N ASN A 625 7.82 5.25 0.33
CA ASN A 625 6.41 5.40 -0.01
C ASN A 625 5.91 4.30 -0.96
N ASP A 626 6.72 3.86 -1.93
CA ASP A 626 6.44 2.71 -2.80
C ASP A 626 6.26 1.43 -1.98
N ILE A 627 7.18 1.14 -1.04
CA ILE A 627 7.08 -0.04 -0.15
C ILE A 627 5.82 0.03 0.72
N LEU A 628 5.47 1.21 1.24
CA LEU A 628 4.21 1.42 1.97
C LEU A 628 2.98 1.16 1.11
N ASP A 629 2.95 1.69 -0.11
CA ASP A 629 1.81 1.53 -1.02
C ASP A 629 1.64 0.06 -1.38
N LEU A 630 2.73 -0.66 -1.72
CA LEU A 630 2.71 -2.11 -1.96
C LEU A 630 2.14 -2.86 -0.74
N ALA A 631 2.66 -2.60 0.46
CA ALA A 631 2.19 -3.24 1.69
C ALA A 631 0.71 -2.97 1.98
N LYS A 632 0.21 -1.78 1.64
CA LYS A 632 -1.21 -1.43 1.78
C LYS A 632 -2.09 -2.17 0.77
N VAL A 633 -1.66 -2.40 -0.47
CA VAL A 633 -2.43 -3.23 -1.41
C VAL A 633 -2.36 -4.72 -1.07
N GLU A 634 -1.22 -5.24 -0.61
CA GLU A 634 -1.13 -6.62 -0.11
C GLU A 634 -2.09 -6.87 1.07
N ALA A 635 -2.26 -5.87 1.94
CA ALA A 635 -3.17 -5.93 3.07
C ALA A 635 -4.65 -5.61 2.73
N GLY A 636 -4.98 -5.27 1.48
CA GLY A 636 -6.31 -4.83 1.06
C GLY A 636 -6.76 -3.48 1.64
N LYS A 637 -5.83 -2.66 2.14
CA LYS A 637 -6.08 -1.39 2.87
C LYS A 637 -5.79 -0.15 2.01
N ILE A 638 -6.28 -0.13 0.78
CA ILE A 638 -6.27 1.08 -0.06
C ILE A 638 -7.69 1.63 -0.20
N ASP A 639 -7.95 2.70 0.56
CA ASP A 639 -9.10 3.57 0.34
C ASP A 639 -8.88 4.39 -0.95
N LEU A 640 -9.76 4.21 -1.94
CA LEU A 640 -9.81 5.08 -3.13
C LEU A 640 -10.63 6.34 -2.83
N VAL A 641 -10.07 7.51 -3.09
CA VAL A 641 -10.74 8.80 -2.88
C VAL A 641 -11.32 9.30 -4.21
N ALA A 642 -12.46 8.75 -4.61
CA ALA A 642 -13.11 9.04 -5.89
C ALA A 642 -13.77 10.42 -5.94
N ALA A 643 -13.04 11.43 -6.44
CA ALA A 643 -13.50 12.81 -6.63
C ALA A 643 -13.86 13.08 -8.12
N PRO A 644 -14.58 14.17 -8.43
CA PRO A 644 -14.74 14.64 -9.81
C PRO A 644 -13.40 15.10 -10.39
N VAL A 645 -13.07 14.63 -11.59
CA VAL A 645 -11.84 14.92 -12.33
C VAL A 645 -12.19 15.44 -13.72
N VAL A 646 -11.70 16.64 -14.07
CA VAL A 646 -11.83 17.21 -15.42
C VAL A 646 -10.85 16.50 -16.35
N VAL A 647 -11.35 15.64 -17.24
CA VAL A 647 -10.54 14.61 -17.92
C VAL A 647 -9.45 15.22 -18.80
N HIS A 648 -9.80 16.26 -19.57
CA HIS A 648 -8.89 16.93 -20.48
C HIS A 648 -7.78 17.69 -19.75
N GLU A 649 -8.10 18.39 -18.66
CA GLU A 649 -7.09 19.11 -17.85
C GLU A 649 -6.15 18.12 -17.14
N PHE A 650 -6.71 17.05 -16.56
CA PHE A 650 -5.95 15.99 -15.92
C PHE A 650 -4.90 15.36 -16.86
N ILE A 651 -5.31 14.95 -18.06
CA ILE A 651 -4.41 14.36 -19.06
C ILE A 651 -3.35 15.38 -19.50
N ARG A 652 -3.73 16.65 -19.73
CA ARG A 652 -2.78 17.71 -20.11
C ARG A 652 -1.69 17.90 -19.05
N VAL A 653 -2.03 17.97 -17.76
CA VAL A 653 -1.04 18.12 -16.69
C VAL A 653 -0.10 16.90 -16.62
N VAL A 654 -0.59 15.68 -16.84
CA VAL A 654 0.27 14.48 -16.94
C VAL A 654 1.20 14.56 -18.16
N ALA A 655 0.67 14.98 -19.31
CA ALA A 655 1.41 15.12 -20.55
C ALA A 655 2.54 16.16 -20.44
N ASP A 656 2.29 17.32 -19.83
CA ASP A 656 3.29 18.38 -19.73
C ASP A 656 4.41 18.07 -18.71
N ILE A 657 4.12 17.34 -17.62
CA ILE A 657 5.17 16.80 -16.71
C ILE A 657 6.13 15.86 -17.45
N ILE A 658 5.60 15.04 -18.36
CA ILE A 658 6.39 14.07 -19.14
C ILE A 658 7.11 14.75 -20.30
N ARG A 659 6.53 15.78 -20.91
CA ARG A 659 7.13 16.58 -21.99
C ARG A 659 8.53 17.08 -21.62
N VAL A 660 8.70 17.62 -20.41
CA VAL A 660 10.02 18.08 -19.92
C VAL A 660 11.05 16.95 -19.94
N LYS A 661 10.69 15.76 -19.43
CA LYS A 661 11.58 14.58 -19.37
C LYS A 661 11.91 14.00 -20.76
N VAL A 662 10.98 14.11 -21.69
CA VAL A 662 11.18 13.75 -23.10
C VAL A 662 12.16 14.72 -23.76
N GLU A 663 11.98 16.03 -23.55
CA GLU A 663 12.84 17.07 -24.12
C GLU A 663 14.27 17.02 -23.56
N GLU A 664 14.43 16.73 -22.26
CA GLU A 664 15.73 16.45 -21.63
C GLU A 664 16.50 15.31 -22.31
N LYS A 665 15.79 14.25 -22.77
CA LYS A 665 16.35 13.12 -23.53
C LYS A 665 16.36 13.33 -25.05
N MET A 666 15.85 14.45 -25.56
CA MET A 666 15.63 14.72 -27.00
C MET A 666 14.80 13.66 -27.74
N LEU A 667 13.77 13.12 -27.09
CA LEU A 667 12.78 12.23 -27.73
C LEU A 667 11.66 13.05 -28.37
N ALA A 668 10.83 12.40 -29.20
CA ALA A 668 9.52 12.94 -29.58
C ALA A 668 8.44 12.51 -28.57
N PHE A 669 7.45 13.38 -28.33
CA PHE A 669 6.30 13.07 -27.49
C PHE A 669 4.97 13.38 -28.18
N ARG A 670 4.09 12.38 -28.25
CA ARG A 670 2.74 12.50 -28.85
C ARG A 670 1.68 12.23 -27.80
N CYS A 671 0.81 13.21 -27.54
CA CYS A 671 -0.42 13.00 -26.78
C CYS A 671 -1.62 13.01 -27.72
N ASP A 672 -2.48 12.00 -27.63
CA ASP A 672 -3.60 11.76 -28.54
C ASP A 672 -4.88 11.49 -27.72
N ILE A 673 -5.65 12.56 -27.49
CA ILE A 673 -6.85 12.55 -26.66
C ILE A 673 -8.07 12.54 -27.60
N ALA A 674 -9.01 11.61 -27.39
CA ALA A 674 -10.23 11.58 -28.19
C ALA A 674 -11.16 12.76 -27.83
N ALA A 675 -11.80 13.37 -28.83
CA ALA A 675 -12.66 14.54 -28.66
C ALA A 675 -14.05 14.24 -28.06
N ASP A 676 -14.39 12.96 -27.92
CA ASP A 676 -15.66 12.45 -27.39
C ASP A 676 -15.61 12.13 -25.89
N LEU A 677 -14.44 12.23 -25.25
CA LEU A 677 -14.27 11.94 -23.82
C LEU A 677 -15.20 12.81 -22.95
N PRO A 678 -15.80 12.26 -21.86
CA PRO A 678 -16.68 13.04 -21.00
C PRO A 678 -15.91 14.21 -20.35
N PRO A 679 -16.55 15.37 -20.11
CA PRO A 679 -15.86 16.52 -19.55
C PRO A 679 -15.35 16.24 -18.13
N SER A 680 -16.13 15.52 -17.32
CA SER A 680 -15.77 15.13 -15.97
C SER A 680 -16.21 13.70 -15.61
N LEU A 681 -15.40 13.03 -14.80
CA LEU A 681 -15.57 11.64 -14.34
C LEU A 681 -15.27 11.54 -12.84
N ARG A 682 -15.78 10.53 -12.14
CA ARG A 682 -15.33 10.21 -10.77
C ARG A 682 -14.15 9.24 -10.79
N ALA A 683 -13.01 9.66 -10.25
CA ALA A 683 -11.79 8.83 -10.14
C ALA A 683 -10.96 9.24 -8.90
N ASP A 684 -10.07 8.36 -8.43
CA ASP A 684 -8.98 8.78 -7.55
C ASP A 684 -7.88 9.39 -8.43
N GLU A 685 -7.93 10.71 -8.57
CA GLU A 685 -7.02 11.46 -9.44
C GLU A 685 -5.55 11.16 -9.10
N ARG A 686 -5.22 11.09 -7.81
CA ARG A 686 -3.85 10.89 -7.33
C ARG A 686 -3.32 9.51 -7.71
N ARG A 687 -4.12 8.45 -7.54
CA ARG A 687 -3.72 7.08 -7.93
C ARG A 687 -3.67 6.91 -9.45
N LEU A 688 -4.60 7.50 -10.21
CA LEU A 688 -4.53 7.49 -11.67
C LEU A 688 -3.30 8.27 -12.20
N ARG A 689 -2.96 9.41 -11.57
CA ARG A 689 -1.75 10.19 -11.85
C ARG A 689 -0.48 9.39 -11.58
N GLN A 690 -0.42 8.66 -10.47
CA GLN A 690 0.69 7.79 -10.09
C GLN A 690 0.91 6.67 -11.13
N VAL A 691 -0.17 5.98 -11.56
CA VAL A 691 -0.10 4.95 -12.62
C VAL A 691 0.44 5.53 -13.93
N LEU A 692 -0.14 6.62 -14.43
CA LEU A 692 0.25 7.20 -15.71
C LEU A 692 1.69 7.74 -15.69
N LEU A 693 2.09 8.44 -14.63
CA LEU A 693 3.46 8.96 -14.50
C LEU A 693 4.49 7.83 -14.37
N ASN A 694 4.15 6.71 -13.70
CA ASN A 694 5.03 5.54 -13.63
C ASN A 694 5.23 4.89 -15.01
N LEU A 695 4.15 4.65 -15.77
CA LEU A 695 4.23 4.07 -17.11
C LEU A 695 5.00 4.98 -18.08
N LEU A 696 4.70 6.29 -18.09
CA LEU A 696 5.35 7.25 -18.98
C LEU A 696 6.81 7.52 -18.59
N SER A 697 7.15 7.55 -17.30
CA SER A 697 8.55 7.67 -16.87
C SER A 697 9.37 6.43 -17.22
N ASN A 698 8.76 5.23 -17.20
CA ASN A 698 9.39 4.02 -17.70
C ASN A 698 9.61 4.09 -19.22
N ALA A 699 8.60 4.49 -20.00
CA ALA A 699 8.73 4.68 -21.46
C ALA A 699 9.92 5.62 -21.81
N VAL A 700 10.02 6.78 -21.13
CA VAL A 700 11.16 7.72 -21.28
C VAL A 700 12.47 7.10 -20.80
N LYS A 701 12.48 6.30 -19.71
CA LYS A 701 13.68 5.63 -19.22
C LYS A 701 14.25 4.64 -20.25
N PHE A 702 13.41 3.79 -20.83
CA PHE A 702 13.81 2.68 -21.71
C PHE A 702 13.90 3.04 -23.21
N THR A 703 13.46 4.24 -23.61
CA THR A 703 13.68 4.80 -24.95
C THR A 703 14.90 5.71 -24.96
N ASP A 704 15.92 5.40 -25.78
CA ASP A 704 17.10 6.26 -25.95
C ASP A 704 17.06 7.15 -27.20
N ARG A 705 16.26 6.76 -28.22
CA ARG A 705 15.94 7.54 -29.41
C ARG A 705 14.57 7.11 -29.93
N GLY A 706 13.83 8.01 -30.57
CA GLY A 706 12.51 7.76 -31.14
C GLY A 706 11.41 8.51 -30.39
N GLU A 707 10.25 7.88 -30.19
CA GLU A 707 9.07 8.52 -29.61
C GLU A 707 8.50 7.78 -28.39
N VAL A 708 7.82 8.57 -27.55
CA VAL A 708 6.91 8.10 -26.49
C VAL A 708 5.54 8.71 -26.78
N SER A 709 4.47 7.93 -26.60
CA SER A 709 3.11 8.43 -26.79
C SER A 709 2.16 8.04 -25.65
N LEU A 710 1.20 8.94 -25.40
CA LEU A 710 0.05 8.74 -24.51
C LEU A 710 -1.22 8.88 -25.34
N ARG A 711 -2.06 7.84 -25.38
CA ARG A 711 -3.39 7.89 -25.99
C ARG A 711 -4.48 7.67 -24.95
N VAL A 712 -5.60 8.36 -25.09
CA VAL A 712 -6.80 8.11 -24.29
C VAL A 712 -8.02 8.05 -25.21
N ARG A 713 -8.76 6.94 -25.14
CA ARG A 713 -9.93 6.64 -25.99
C ARG A 713 -11.14 6.26 -25.14
N MET A 714 -12.33 6.64 -25.59
CA MET A 714 -13.57 6.02 -25.11
C MET A 714 -13.73 4.64 -25.75
N MET A 715 -14.03 3.62 -24.94
CA MET A 715 -14.37 2.26 -25.41
C MET A 715 -15.88 2.04 -25.42
N SER A 716 -16.59 2.60 -24.44
CA SER A 716 -18.06 2.66 -24.38
C SER A 716 -18.52 3.72 -23.38
N ARG A 717 -19.79 4.14 -23.48
CA ARG A 717 -20.44 5.08 -22.56
C ARG A 717 -21.91 4.71 -22.37
N SER A 718 -22.39 4.79 -21.14
CA SER A 718 -23.80 4.72 -20.76
C SER A 718 -24.28 6.09 -20.24
N SER A 719 -25.48 6.15 -19.69
CA SER A 719 -26.00 7.33 -18.97
C SER A 719 -25.22 7.65 -17.68
N HIS A 720 -24.48 6.69 -17.12
CA HIS A 720 -23.89 6.82 -15.78
C HIS A 720 -22.41 6.45 -15.71
N ASP A 721 -21.89 5.64 -16.64
CA ASP A 721 -20.49 5.19 -16.69
C ASP A 721 -19.87 5.46 -18.06
N ALA A 722 -18.57 5.74 -18.09
CA ALA A 722 -17.75 5.64 -19.29
C ALA A 722 -16.60 4.66 -19.08
N VAL A 723 -16.30 3.84 -20.08
CA VAL A 723 -15.10 2.99 -20.10
C VAL A 723 -14.04 3.70 -20.93
N LEU A 724 -12.94 4.10 -20.28
CA LEU A 724 -11.81 4.75 -20.94
C LEU A 724 -10.63 3.77 -21.01
N ARG A 725 -10.03 3.67 -22.19
CA ARG A 725 -8.73 3.02 -22.39
C ARG A 725 -7.62 4.07 -22.36
N PHE A 726 -6.62 3.81 -21.55
CA PHE A 726 -5.35 4.53 -21.54
C PHE A 726 -4.28 3.66 -22.21
N GLU A 727 -3.52 4.22 -23.13
CA GLU A 727 -2.38 3.55 -23.79
C GLU A 727 -1.12 4.39 -23.64
N VAL A 728 -0.04 3.77 -23.18
CA VAL A 728 1.31 4.34 -23.14
C VAL A 728 2.19 3.48 -24.02
N GLU A 729 2.80 4.06 -25.05
CA GLU A 729 3.61 3.33 -26.03
C GLU A 729 4.97 4.00 -26.25
N ASP A 730 6.02 3.20 -26.27
CA ASP A 730 7.42 3.61 -26.41
C ASP A 730 8.08 2.88 -27.60
N SER A 731 8.99 3.56 -28.30
CA SER A 731 9.79 2.96 -29.39
C SER A 731 11.18 2.51 -28.91
N GLY A 732 11.30 2.11 -27.64
CA GLY A 732 12.57 1.80 -26.96
C GLY A 732 13.07 0.38 -27.15
N VAL A 733 13.81 -0.12 -26.16
CA VAL A 733 14.44 -1.46 -26.23
C VAL A 733 13.45 -2.62 -26.24
N GLY A 734 12.21 -2.41 -25.77
CA GLY A 734 11.19 -3.45 -25.63
C GLY A 734 11.54 -4.54 -24.61
N ILE A 735 10.62 -5.49 -24.44
CA ILE A 735 10.65 -6.54 -23.41
C ILE A 735 10.57 -7.91 -24.12
N ALA A 736 11.35 -8.88 -23.63
CA ALA A 736 11.31 -10.25 -24.14
C ALA A 736 10.11 -11.00 -23.56
N ARG A 737 9.41 -11.81 -24.37
CA ARG A 737 8.16 -12.50 -23.97
C ARG A 737 8.25 -13.31 -22.66
N LYS A 738 9.41 -13.93 -22.40
CA LYS A 738 9.74 -14.70 -21.18
C LYS A 738 9.84 -13.87 -19.88
N ASP A 739 9.87 -12.54 -20.01
CA ASP A 739 10.12 -11.60 -18.93
C ASP A 739 8.92 -10.66 -18.68
N ILE A 740 7.90 -10.65 -19.57
CA ILE A 740 6.70 -9.81 -19.46
C ILE A 740 5.92 -10.05 -18.16
N GLU A 741 5.85 -11.28 -17.66
CA GLU A 741 5.19 -11.56 -16.37
C GLU A 741 6.01 -11.07 -15.18
N LYS A 742 7.34 -11.06 -15.30
CA LYS A 742 8.27 -10.71 -14.21
C LYS A 742 8.32 -9.22 -13.92
N ILE A 743 8.05 -8.35 -14.90
CA ILE A 743 8.09 -6.89 -14.69
C ILE A 743 7.03 -6.39 -13.69
N PHE A 744 6.07 -7.26 -13.33
CA PHE A 744 5.02 -6.98 -12.34
C PHE A 744 5.27 -7.65 -10.99
N LEU A 745 6.35 -8.42 -10.82
CA LEU A 745 6.76 -8.97 -9.53
C LEU A 745 7.52 -7.88 -8.73
N PRO A 746 7.28 -7.74 -7.42
CA PRO A 746 8.02 -6.77 -6.60
C PRO A 746 9.53 -7.02 -6.63
N PHE A 747 10.29 -5.94 -6.74
CA PHE A 747 11.77 -5.89 -6.76
C PHE A 747 12.45 -6.52 -7.99
N GLU A 748 11.72 -7.18 -8.89
CA GLU A 748 12.26 -7.76 -10.12
C GLU A 748 12.69 -6.68 -11.14
N GLN A 749 13.77 -6.96 -11.87
CA GLN A 749 14.33 -6.04 -12.86
C GLN A 749 14.92 -6.77 -14.06
N VAL A 750 14.35 -6.52 -15.23
CA VAL A 750 14.69 -7.24 -16.48
C VAL A 750 15.51 -6.36 -17.43
N GLY A 751 16.28 -6.98 -18.34
CA GLY A 751 17.09 -6.29 -19.35
C GLY A 751 18.52 -5.94 -18.92
N ASP A 752 19.20 -5.13 -19.74
CA ASP A 752 20.62 -4.82 -19.56
C ASP A 752 20.92 -4.03 -18.28
N ALA A 753 22.11 -4.27 -17.72
CA ALA A 753 22.57 -3.58 -16.51
C ALA A 753 22.53 -2.04 -16.63
N LYS A 754 22.76 -1.50 -17.84
CA LYS A 754 22.64 -0.07 -18.18
C LYS A 754 21.30 0.54 -17.76
N TYR A 755 20.18 -0.19 -17.92
CA TYR A 755 18.83 0.33 -17.64
C TYR A 755 18.31 -0.05 -16.24
N ARG A 756 18.99 -0.99 -15.55
CA ARG A 756 18.66 -1.38 -14.16
C ARG A 756 19.13 -0.36 -13.12
N VAL A 757 20.15 0.45 -13.42
CA VAL A 757 20.57 1.55 -12.54
C VAL A 757 19.38 2.49 -12.25
N GLY A 758 19.19 2.85 -10.98
CA GLY A 758 18.16 3.80 -10.54
C GLY A 758 16.72 3.32 -10.68
N GLY A 759 16.45 2.00 -10.66
CA GLY A 759 15.09 1.45 -10.54
C GLY A 759 14.85 0.82 -9.17
N THR A 760 13.63 0.93 -8.62
CA THR A 760 13.21 0.24 -7.38
C THR A 760 12.71 -1.18 -7.61
N GLY A 761 12.24 -1.50 -8.82
CA GLY A 761 11.51 -2.74 -9.12
C GLY A 761 10.07 -2.77 -8.57
N LEU A 762 9.56 -1.64 -8.04
CA LEU A 762 8.23 -1.58 -7.40
C LEU A 762 7.16 -0.89 -8.26
N GLY A 763 7.54 0.14 -9.03
CA GLY A 763 6.59 1.02 -9.72
C GLY A 763 5.59 0.31 -10.65
N LEU A 764 6.00 -0.74 -11.38
CA LEU A 764 5.08 -1.51 -12.25
C LEU A 764 4.15 -2.43 -11.46
N ALA A 765 4.66 -3.12 -10.43
CA ALA A 765 3.86 -3.94 -9.53
C ALA A 765 2.77 -3.11 -8.83
N ILE A 766 3.15 -1.96 -8.26
CA ILE A 766 2.23 -1.00 -7.64
C ILE A 766 1.23 -0.48 -8.65
N SER A 767 1.67 -0.06 -9.85
CA SER A 767 0.76 0.50 -10.86
C SER A 767 -0.29 -0.52 -11.32
N ARG A 768 0.10 -1.78 -11.53
CA ARG A 768 -0.84 -2.85 -11.89
C ARG A 768 -1.84 -3.13 -10.77
N GLN A 769 -1.38 -3.19 -9.53
CA GLN A 769 -2.25 -3.47 -8.39
C GLN A 769 -3.18 -2.27 -8.05
N LEU A 770 -2.74 -1.03 -8.28
CA LEU A 770 -3.63 0.16 -8.22
C LEU A 770 -4.72 0.11 -9.29
N VAL A 771 -4.38 -0.24 -10.53
CA VAL A 771 -5.37 -0.40 -11.62
C VAL A 771 -6.38 -1.51 -11.28
N ARG A 772 -5.95 -2.59 -10.63
CA ARG A 772 -6.84 -3.66 -10.12
C ARG A 772 -7.78 -3.20 -9.03
N VAL A 773 -7.31 -2.40 -8.07
CA VAL A 773 -8.18 -1.79 -7.05
C VAL A 773 -9.15 -0.78 -7.67
N MET A 774 -8.78 -0.13 -8.78
CA MET A 774 -9.67 0.72 -9.60
C MET A 774 -10.56 -0.06 -10.60
N GLY A 775 -10.53 -1.40 -10.62
CA GLY A 775 -11.43 -2.23 -11.41
C GLY A 775 -10.98 -2.61 -12.83
N GLY A 776 -9.68 -2.49 -13.16
CA GLY A 776 -9.09 -2.93 -14.42
C GLY A 776 -7.92 -3.91 -14.25
N ASP A 777 -7.12 -4.14 -15.30
CA ASP A 777 -5.76 -4.69 -15.18
C ASP A 777 -4.85 -4.07 -16.25
N ILE A 778 -3.53 -4.07 -16.03
CA ILE A 778 -2.56 -3.59 -17.04
C ILE A 778 -2.19 -4.73 -17.99
N GLN A 779 -2.41 -4.50 -19.28
CA GLN A 779 -2.01 -5.33 -20.41
C GLN A 779 -0.70 -4.80 -21.01
N VAL A 780 0.11 -5.70 -21.60
CA VAL A 780 1.41 -5.35 -22.18
C VAL A 780 1.63 -6.07 -23.50
N GLU A 781 1.83 -5.29 -24.56
CA GLU A 781 2.28 -5.77 -25.87
C GLU A 781 3.71 -5.27 -26.09
N SER A 782 4.68 -6.14 -26.34
CA SER A 782 6.06 -5.70 -26.54
C SER A 782 6.88 -6.68 -27.37
N GLN A 783 7.83 -6.15 -28.12
CA GLN A 783 8.83 -6.91 -28.87
C GLN A 783 10.21 -6.28 -28.65
N ALA A 784 11.17 -7.07 -28.20
CA ALA A 784 12.56 -6.65 -28.04
C ALA A 784 13.11 -6.04 -29.36
N GLY A 785 13.74 -4.87 -29.26
CA GLY A 785 14.22 -4.07 -30.39
C GLY A 785 13.16 -3.24 -31.12
N ARG A 786 11.91 -3.20 -30.65
CA ARG A 786 10.82 -2.36 -31.21
C ARG A 786 10.04 -1.52 -30.21
N GLY A 787 10.24 -1.73 -28.91
CA GLY A 787 9.56 -0.98 -27.84
C GLY A 787 8.40 -1.72 -27.18
N SER A 788 7.59 -1.00 -26.41
CA SER A 788 6.51 -1.56 -25.59
C SER A 788 5.26 -0.70 -25.62
N ARG A 789 4.09 -1.34 -25.57
CA ARG A 789 2.78 -0.71 -25.30
C ARG A 789 2.23 -1.28 -24.00
N PHE A 790 1.94 -0.41 -23.05
CA PHE A 790 1.18 -0.69 -21.85
C PHE A 790 -0.22 -0.10 -22.02
N SER A 791 -1.26 -0.87 -21.76
CA SER A 791 -2.64 -0.39 -21.83
C SER A 791 -3.47 -0.87 -20.66
N PHE A 792 -4.48 -0.09 -20.27
CA PHE A 792 -5.46 -0.48 -19.27
C PHE A 792 -6.79 0.22 -19.51
N GLU A 793 -7.87 -0.39 -19.04
CA GLU A 793 -9.23 0.11 -19.14
C GLU A 793 -9.82 0.32 -17.74
N LEU A 794 -10.51 1.44 -17.55
CA LEU A 794 -11.23 1.76 -16.31
C LEU A 794 -12.67 2.15 -16.64
N ARG A 795 -13.63 1.59 -15.89
CA ARG A 795 -15.02 2.06 -15.86
C ARG A 795 -15.13 3.14 -14.79
N LEU A 796 -15.45 4.36 -15.20
CA LEU A 796 -15.50 5.54 -14.34
C LEU A 796 -16.89 6.20 -14.45
N PRO A 797 -17.56 6.50 -13.31
CA PRO A 797 -18.85 7.18 -13.34
C PRO A 797 -18.75 8.56 -13.99
N VAL A 798 -19.68 8.89 -14.89
CA VAL A 798 -19.79 10.20 -15.51
C VAL A 798 -20.38 11.18 -14.50
N VAL A 799 -19.78 12.38 -14.42
CA VAL A 799 -20.35 13.49 -13.66
C VAL A 799 -20.98 14.46 -14.65
N GLU A 800 -22.29 14.66 -14.55
CA GLU A 800 -22.94 15.83 -15.12
C GLU A 800 -22.61 17.04 -14.26
N MET A 801 -21.46 17.67 -14.57
CA MET A 801 -21.31 19.09 -14.24
C MET A 801 -22.24 19.87 -15.16
N GLU A 802 -23.01 20.79 -14.59
CA GLU A 802 -23.34 22.00 -15.32
C GLU A 802 -22.00 22.65 -15.71
N LEU A 803 -21.70 22.62 -17.00
CA LEU A 803 -20.61 23.40 -17.56
C LEU A 803 -21.04 24.86 -17.51
N GLU A 804 -20.75 25.53 -16.38
CA GLU A 804 -20.31 26.93 -16.46
C GLU A 804 -19.29 26.97 -17.60
N SER A 805 -19.63 27.73 -18.64
CA SER A 805 -18.99 27.57 -19.95
C SER A 805 -17.52 27.98 -19.90
N SER A 806 -16.82 27.84 -21.02
CA SER A 806 -15.46 28.38 -21.19
C SER A 806 -15.46 29.92 -21.18
N ALA A 807 -15.76 30.49 -20.02
CA ALA A 807 -15.59 31.88 -19.66
C ALA A 807 -14.13 32.10 -19.22
N ALA A 808 -13.60 33.29 -19.45
CA ALA A 808 -12.17 33.57 -19.32
C ALA A 808 -11.61 33.21 -17.94
N ARG A 809 -10.33 32.79 -17.89
CA ARG A 809 -9.62 32.58 -16.62
C ARG A 809 -9.64 33.90 -15.83
N THR A 810 -10.48 33.94 -14.81
CA THR A 810 -10.66 35.08 -13.93
C THR A 810 -9.72 34.95 -12.75
N GLU A 811 -8.59 35.66 -12.81
CA GLU A 811 -7.69 35.74 -11.67
C GLU A 811 -8.26 36.69 -10.61
N ILE A 812 -8.18 36.27 -9.36
CA ILE A 812 -8.50 37.11 -8.21
C ILE A 812 -7.33 38.08 -8.04
N VAL A 813 -7.55 39.38 -8.22
CA VAL A 813 -6.53 40.46 -8.11
C VAL A 813 -6.71 41.32 -6.86
N GLY A 814 -7.43 40.80 -5.87
CA GLY A 814 -7.73 41.43 -4.59
C GLY A 814 -9.21 41.35 -4.23
N TYR A 815 -9.66 42.10 -3.22
CA TYR A 815 -11.05 42.10 -2.75
C TYR A 815 -11.63 43.51 -2.59
N GLU A 816 -12.95 43.59 -2.44
CA GLU A 816 -13.69 44.82 -2.11
C GLU A 816 -13.82 45.02 -0.59
N GLY A 817 -13.79 46.28 -0.13
CA GLY A 817 -13.96 46.65 1.27
C GLY A 817 -12.72 47.25 1.92
N SER A 818 -12.73 47.32 3.25
CA SER A 818 -11.60 47.76 4.08
C SER A 818 -10.49 46.70 4.11
N ARG A 819 -9.22 47.15 4.15
CA ARG A 819 -8.05 46.24 4.28
C ARG A 819 -8.19 45.37 5.52
N ARG A 820 -8.21 44.05 5.31
CA ARG A 820 -8.27 43.01 6.35
C ARG A 820 -6.86 42.63 6.79
N GLN A 821 -6.69 42.30 8.07
CA GLN A 821 -5.45 41.78 8.62
C GLN A 821 -5.52 40.27 8.83
N VAL A 822 -4.49 39.54 8.41
CA VAL A 822 -4.38 38.08 8.57
C VAL A 822 -3.11 37.74 9.36
N LEU A 823 -3.25 36.97 10.42
CA LEU A 823 -2.11 36.38 11.13
C LEU A 823 -1.74 35.05 10.47
N VAL A 824 -0.47 34.83 10.14
CA VAL A 824 -0.01 33.59 9.48
C VAL A 824 1.08 32.94 10.31
N ALA A 825 0.82 31.72 10.77
CA ALA A 825 1.73 30.91 11.57
C ALA A 825 2.14 29.63 10.83
N ASP A 826 3.44 29.46 10.61
CA ASP A 826 4.06 28.26 10.06
C ASP A 826 5.53 28.29 10.49
N ASP A 827 6.07 27.19 11.02
CA ASP A 827 7.44 27.17 11.54
C ASP A 827 8.49 27.13 10.43
N VAL A 828 8.11 26.65 9.24
CA VAL A 828 8.95 26.61 8.03
C VAL A 828 8.84 27.94 7.27
N PRO A 829 9.92 28.76 7.18
CA PRO A 829 9.85 30.07 6.54
C PRO A 829 9.39 30.04 5.07
N ALA A 830 9.75 28.99 4.33
CA ALA A 830 9.36 28.83 2.94
C ALA A 830 7.85 28.59 2.73
N ASN A 831 7.19 27.84 3.64
CA ASN A 831 5.74 27.68 3.61
C ASN A 831 5.06 29.03 3.91
N ARG A 832 5.54 29.71 4.95
CA ARG A 832 4.96 30.97 5.44
C ARG A 832 5.05 32.05 4.36
N ALA A 833 6.22 32.23 3.74
CA ALA A 833 6.43 33.19 2.66
C ALA A 833 5.43 33.05 1.51
N VAL A 834 5.15 31.82 1.06
CA VAL A 834 4.17 31.57 -0.03
C VAL A 834 2.75 32.04 0.35
N ILE A 835 2.35 31.93 1.61
CA ILE A 835 1.05 32.43 2.10
C ILE A 835 1.10 33.97 2.25
N VAL A 836 2.20 34.51 2.78
CA VAL A 836 2.41 35.95 2.99
C VAL A 836 2.38 36.70 1.65
N ASP A 837 3.25 36.33 0.70
CA ASP A 837 3.36 36.95 -0.63
C ASP A 837 2.01 36.94 -1.37
N LEU A 838 1.30 35.81 -1.33
CA LEU A 838 -0.03 35.67 -1.90
C LEU A 838 -1.01 36.68 -1.29
N LEU A 839 -1.12 36.72 0.04
CA LEU A 839 -2.11 37.58 0.71
C LEU A 839 -1.76 39.07 0.61
N GLU A 840 -0.49 39.43 0.69
CA GLU A 840 -0.05 40.81 0.47
C GLU A 840 -0.32 41.27 -0.97
N SER A 841 -0.09 40.42 -1.98
CA SER A 841 -0.41 40.73 -3.39
C SER A 841 -1.90 41.00 -3.63
N LEU A 842 -2.78 40.37 -2.85
CA LEU A 842 -4.23 40.57 -2.86
C LEU A 842 -4.70 41.73 -1.98
N GLY A 843 -3.78 42.44 -1.32
CA GLY A 843 -4.03 43.62 -0.52
C GLY A 843 -4.39 43.37 0.94
N PHE A 844 -4.28 42.15 1.46
CA PHE A 844 -4.34 41.91 2.92
C PHE A 844 -3.16 42.60 3.62
N ALA A 845 -3.27 42.87 4.92
CA ALA A 845 -2.13 43.16 5.78
C ALA A 845 -1.75 41.86 6.50
N VAL A 846 -0.52 41.38 6.33
CA VAL A 846 -0.11 40.10 6.93
C VAL A 846 0.74 40.34 8.18
N VAL A 847 0.59 39.49 9.18
CA VAL A 847 1.45 39.44 10.38
C VAL A 847 1.97 38.01 10.51
N GLU A 848 3.27 37.83 10.28
CA GLU A 848 3.96 36.56 10.45
C GLU A 848 4.22 36.24 11.92
N VAL A 849 4.09 34.95 12.27
CA VAL A 849 4.55 34.36 13.53
C VAL A 849 5.10 32.96 13.27
N THR A 850 5.89 32.43 14.20
CA THR A 850 6.63 31.16 14.04
C THR A 850 6.09 30.01 14.91
N ASP A 851 5.22 30.29 15.88
CA ASP A 851 4.67 29.29 16.79
C ASP A 851 3.36 29.72 17.48
N GLY A 852 2.73 28.81 18.23
CA GLY A 852 1.46 29.03 18.94
C GLY A 852 1.49 30.04 20.10
N GLU A 853 2.61 30.21 20.81
CA GLU A 853 2.74 31.21 21.89
C GLU A 853 2.89 32.62 21.32
N GLU A 854 3.69 32.76 20.27
CA GLU A 854 3.80 34.01 19.50
C GLU A 854 2.47 34.37 18.84
N LEU A 855 1.78 33.39 18.23
CA LEU A 855 0.44 33.54 17.67
C LEU A 855 -0.58 34.03 18.70
N LEU A 856 -0.63 33.45 19.91
CA LEU A 856 -1.52 33.92 20.97
C LEU A 856 -1.20 35.34 21.45
N THR A 857 0.09 35.70 21.44
CA THR A 857 0.57 37.02 21.84
C THR A 857 0.17 38.07 20.80
N GLN A 858 0.43 37.80 19.52
CA GLN A 858 0.09 38.71 18.42
C GLN A 858 -1.41 38.79 18.15
N ALA A 859 -2.17 37.70 18.29
CA ALA A 859 -3.63 37.73 18.15
C ALA A 859 -4.28 38.72 19.15
N ARG A 860 -3.76 38.81 20.38
CA ARG A 860 -4.20 39.77 21.40
C ARG A 860 -3.77 41.21 21.10
N ALA A 861 -2.57 41.40 20.54
CA ALA A 861 -2.00 42.72 20.28
C ALA A 861 -2.51 43.36 18.98
N ALA A 862 -2.48 42.61 17.87
CA ALA A 862 -2.82 43.08 16.53
C ALA A 862 -4.33 43.12 16.25
N ARG A 863 -5.09 42.18 16.84
CA ARG A 863 -6.52 41.92 16.54
C ARG A 863 -6.78 41.68 15.04
N PRO A 864 -6.23 40.60 14.47
CA PRO A 864 -6.45 40.26 13.06
C PRO A 864 -7.93 39.93 12.78
N ASP A 865 -8.33 39.94 11.51
CA ASP A 865 -9.64 39.46 11.06
C ASP A 865 -9.68 37.93 10.89
N LEU A 866 -8.53 37.31 10.64
CA LEU A 866 -8.36 35.87 10.40
C LEU A 866 -7.01 35.38 10.94
N ILE A 867 -6.98 34.16 11.46
CA ILE A 867 -5.75 33.41 11.74
C ILE A 867 -5.65 32.23 10.76
N ILE A 868 -4.47 32.05 10.17
CA ILE A 868 -4.06 30.87 9.42
C ILE A 868 -2.88 30.25 10.18
N ALA A 869 -2.98 28.98 10.57
CA ALA A 869 -1.93 28.33 11.36
C ALA A 869 -1.66 26.89 10.92
N ASP A 870 -0.39 26.51 10.75
CA ASP A 870 0.00 25.11 10.73
C ASP A 870 -0.32 24.46 12.09
N ILE A 871 -0.71 23.20 12.03
CA ILE A 871 -0.91 22.35 13.20
C ILE A 871 0.43 21.99 13.82
N MET A 872 1.45 21.69 13.01
CA MET A 872 2.76 21.24 13.52
C MET A 872 3.69 22.43 13.73
N MET A 873 3.73 22.98 14.95
CA MET A 873 4.62 24.09 15.33
C MET A 873 5.37 23.78 16.64
N PRO A 874 6.59 24.31 16.86
CA PRO A 874 7.33 24.18 18.10
C PRO A 874 6.67 24.98 19.24
N ARG A 875 7.09 24.75 20.49
CA ARG A 875 6.50 25.31 21.74
C ARG A 875 5.02 24.93 21.96
N MET A 876 4.13 25.43 21.11
CA MET A 876 2.69 25.19 21.15
C MET A 876 2.17 24.91 19.74
N ASP A 877 1.48 23.78 19.60
CA ASP A 877 0.86 23.34 18.35
C ASP A 877 -0.38 24.19 17.98
N GLY A 878 -0.73 24.23 16.70
CA GLY A 878 -1.84 25.05 16.21
C GLY A 878 -3.22 24.65 16.76
N VAL A 879 -3.39 23.39 17.19
CA VAL A 879 -4.65 22.88 17.75
C VAL A 879 -4.84 23.37 19.18
N GLU A 880 -3.81 23.31 20.03
CA GLU A 880 -3.87 23.88 21.38
C GLU A 880 -3.94 25.41 21.34
N ALA A 881 -3.19 26.06 20.44
CA ALA A 881 -3.30 27.51 20.23
C ALA A 881 -4.75 27.91 19.85
N THR A 882 -5.43 27.14 19.01
CA THR A 882 -6.86 27.32 18.69
C THR A 882 -7.75 27.18 19.94
N ARG A 883 -7.52 26.18 20.81
CA ARG A 883 -8.26 26.06 22.08
C ARG A 883 -8.05 27.26 23.01
N GLN A 884 -6.84 27.81 23.05
CA GLN A 884 -6.49 28.98 23.86
C GLN A 884 -7.08 30.29 23.30
N ILE A 885 -7.21 30.41 21.97
CA ILE A 885 -8.00 31.46 21.29
C ILE A 885 -9.46 31.37 21.73
N ARG A 886 -10.09 30.18 21.62
CA ARG A 886 -11.51 29.96 22.00
C ARG A 886 -11.79 30.16 23.49
N ARG A 887 -10.77 30.07 24.35
CA ARG A 887 -10.85 30.37 25.80
C ARG A 887 -10.56 31.84 26.15
N THR A 888 -10.18 32.68 25.18
CA THR A 888 -9.89 34.10 25.40
C THR A 888 -11.11 34.95 25.00
N PRO A 889 -11.85 35.59 25.92
CA PRO A 889 -13.14 36.26 25.61
C PRO A 889 -13.09 37.43 24.61
N SER A 890 -11.89 37.89 24.22
CA SER A 890 -11.70 38.90 23.18
C SER A 890 -11.34 38.32 21.81
N LEU A 891 -11.17 37.00 21.70
CA LEU A 891 -10.75 36.26 20.49
C LEU A 891 -11.66 35.04 20.21
N GLU A 892 -12.65 34.75 21.05
CA GLU A 892 -13.48 33.56 20.96
C GLU A 892 -14.18 33.39 19.60
N SER A 893 -14.55 34.49 18.95
CA SER A 893 -15.23 34.54 17.64
C SER A 893 -14.31 34.83 16.45
N LEU A 894 -12.98 34.86 16.65
CA LEU A 894 -11.99 35.13 15.60
C LEU A 894 -11.87 33.92 14.65
N PRO A 895 -12.07 34.06 13.33
CA PRO A 895 -11.86 32.96 12.38
C PRO A 895 -10.46 32.33 12.47
N VAL A 896 -10.39 31.00 12.53
CA VAL A 896 -9.17 30.19 12.51
C VAL A 896 -9.24 29.12 11.43
N LEU A 897 -8.31 29.20 10.48
CA LEU A 897 -8.06 28.20 9.43
C LEU A 897 -6.81 27.39 9.79
N LEU A 898 -6.97 26.09 10.08
CA LEU A 898 -5.85 25.20 10.36
C LEU A 898 -5.32 24.52 9.10
N VAL A 899 -3.99 24.42 8.98
CA VAL A 899 -3.30 23.77 7.84
C VAL A 899 -2.68 22.45 8.32
N SER A 900 -2.82 21.37 7.54
CA SER A 900 -2.40 20.01 7.97
C SER A 900 -1.73 19.17 6.90
N ALA A 901 -0.66 18.46 7.27
CA ALA A 901 -0.01 17.44 6.43
C ALA A 901 -0.72 16.07 6.43
N SER A 902 -1.76 15.87 7.26
CA SER A 902 -2.58 14.65 7.31
C SER A 902 -4.07 15.00 7.36
N VAL A 903 -4.87 14.33 6.53
CA VAL A 903 -6.33 14.43 6.55
C VAL A 903 -6.94 13.03 6.57
N SER A 904 -6.94 12.39 7.75
CA SER A 904 -7.87 11.30 8.04
C SER A 904 -9.23 11.86 8.49
N ARG A 905 -10.31 11.06 8.39
CA ARG A 905 -11.62 11.46 8.94
C ARG A 905 -11.56 11.74 10.46
N SER A 906 -10.71 11.03 11.17
CA SER A 906 -10.40 11.24 12.59
C SER A 906 -9.69 12.57 12.87
N ASP A 907 -8.77 13.00 11.99
CA ASP A 907 -8.08 14.29 12.12
C ASP A 907 -9.08 15.46 12.03
N THR A 908 -9.97 15.43 11.03
CA THR A 908 -10.98 16.48 10.83
C THR A 908 -11.89 16.66 12.05
N ALA A 909 -12.38 15.57 12.64
CA ALA A 909 -13.20 15.63 13.85
C ALA A 909 -12.43 16.23 15.04
N ARG A 910 -11.13 15.90 15.19
CA ARG A 910 -10.26 16.45 16.24
C ARG A 910 -10.04 17.96 16.11
N TYR A 911 -9.89 18.48 14.89
CA TYR A 911 -9.65 19.91 14.65
C TYR A 911 -10.91 20.76 14.84
N LEU A 912 -12.08 20.26 14.39
CA LEU A 912 -13.37 20.88 14.67
C LEU A 912 -13.69 20.88 16.17
N ALA A 913 -13.38 19.79 16.89
CA ALA A 913 -13.54 19.72 18.34
C ALA A 913 -12.56 20.61 19.14
N ALA A 914 -11.46 21.08 18.52
CA ALA A 914 -10.61 22.12 19.08
C ALA A 914 -11.13 23.55 18.80
N GLY A 915 -12.15 23.68 17.94
CA GLY A 915 -12.83 24.92 17.61
C GLY A 915 -12.32 25.63 16.36
N ALA A 916 -11.57 24.98 15.46
CA ALA A 916 -11.21 25.58 14.19
C ALA A 916 -12.43 25.74 13.26
N ASP A 917 -12.56 26.86 12.56
CA ASP A 917 -13.71 27.14 11.69
C ASP A 917 -13.56 26.48 10.31
N ALA A 918 -12.31 26.27 9.88
CA ALA A 918 -11.97 25.60 8.64
C ALA A 918 -10.63 24.87 8.75
N PHE A 919 -10.37 23.96 7.80
CA PHE A 919 -9.09 23.29 7.65
C PHE A 919 -8.67 23.22 6.17
N LEU A 920 -7.36 23.08 5.92
CA LEU A 920 -6.78 22.95 4.57
C LEU A 920 -5.63 21.92 4.57
N PRO A 921 -5.56 21.01 3.58
CA PRO A 921 -4.41 20.11 3.44
C PRO A 921 -3.14 20.84 2.96
N LYS A 922 -1.97 20.29 3.30
CA LYS A 922 -0.70 20.54 2.60
C LYS A 922 -0.51 19.45 1.51
N PRO A 923 0.01 19.77 0.30
CA PRO A 923 0.37 21.11 -0.17
C PRO A 923 -0.86 22.02 -0.36
N ILE A 924 -0.66 23.31 -0.12
CA ILE A 924 -1.72 24.33 -0.11
C ILE A 924 -2.21 24.58 -1.55
N ASP A 925 -3.49 24.31 -1.79
CA ASP A 925 -4.18 24.77 -3.01
C ASP A 925 -4.63 26.24 -2.81
N VAL A 926 -4.08 27.13 -3.63
CA VAL A 926 -4.37 28.57 -3.63
C VAL A 926 -5.86 28.85 -3.86
N ARG A 927 -6.55 28.10 -4.73
CA ARG A 927 -7.98 28.31 -5.00
C ARG A 927 -8.82 27.95 -3.77
N GLN A 928 -8.52 26.82 -3.14
CA GLN A 928 -9.21 26.39 -1.91
C GLN A 928 -8.91 27.33 -0.73
N LEU A 929 -7.66 27.81 -0.61
CA LEU A 929 -7.27 28.81 0.38
C LEU A 929 -8.09 30.09 0.22
N LEU A 930 -8.11 30.68 -0.99
CA LEU A 930 -8.87 31.91 -1.25
C LEU A 930 -10.37 31.69 -1.13
N GLN A 931 -10.91 30.53 -1.50
CA GLN A 931 -12.31 30.19 -1.23
C GLN A 931 -12.60 30.22 0.28
N LYS A 932 -11.81 29.53 1.11
CA LYS A 932 -12.04 29.49 2.57
C LYS A 932 -11.87 30.84 3.24
N ILE A 933 -10.90 31.66 2.80
CA ILE A 933 -10.75 33.04 3.25
C ILE A 933 -11.98 33.88 2.86
N GLY A 934 -12.48 33.72 1.64
CA GLY A 934 -13.68 34.41 1.15
C GLY A 934 -14.95 34.05 1.91
N GLU A 935 -15.12 32.76 2.24
CA GLU A 935 -16.22 32.26 3.08
C GLU A 935 -16.16 32.80 4.52
N LEU A 936 -14.99 32.69 5.17
CA LEU A 936 -14.80 33.11 6.58
C LEU A 936 -14.92 34.63 6.75
N LEU A 937 -14.27 35.42 5.89
CA LEU A 937 -14.26 36.88 5.95
C LEU A 937 -15.41 37.55 5.17
N LYS A 938 -16.25 36.76 4.49
CA LYS A 938 -17.41 37.19 3.69
C LYS A 938 -17.04 38.26 2.64
N LEU A 939 -15.94 38.00 1.92
CA LEU A 939 -15.35 38.94 0.97
C LEU A 939 -16.00 38.83 -0.41
N LYS A 940 -16.00 39.94 -1.14
CA LYS A 940 -16.20 39.96 -2.60
C LYS A 940 -14.84 40.07 -3.28
N TRP A 941 -14.51 39.11 -4.13
CA TRP A 941 -13.27 39.09 -4.89
C TRP A 941 -13.36 39.98 -6.14
N LYS A 942 -12.29 40.73 -6.41
CA LYS A 942 -12.10 41.48 -7.66
C LYS A 942 -11.50 40.53 -8.68
N LEU A 943 -12.22 40.31 -9.78
CA LEU A 943 -11.82 39.40 -10.84
C LEU A 943 -11.25 40.16 -12.03
N HIS A 944 -10.08 39.74 -12.51
CA HIS A 944 -9.50 40.21 -13.77
C HIS A 944 -9.65 39.11 -14.83
N HIS A 945 -10.32 39.43 -15.96
CA HIS A 945 -10.35 38.53 -17.11
C HIS A 945 -8.97 38.55 -17.79
N LEU A 946 -8.25 37.43 -17.75
CA LEU A 946 -7.10 37.24 -18.63
C LEU A 946 -7.58 37.18 -20.10
N PRO A 947 -6.85 37.79 -21.05
CA PRO A 947 -7.03 37.51 -22.47
C PRO A 947 -6.92 36.01 -22.76
N GLN A 948 -7.61 35.53 -23.80
CA GLN A 948 -7.50 34.14 -24.24
C GLN A 948 -6.07 33.83 -24.70
N GLU A 949 -5.61 32.60 -24.48
CA GLU A 949 -4.31 32.14 -24.97
C GLU A 949 -4.27 32.28 -26.50
N PRO A 950 -3.26 32.98 -27.08
CA PRO A 950 -3.22 33.24 -28.52
C PRO A 950 -3.06 31.93 -29.30
N ASP A 951 -3.86 31.76 -30.36
CA ASP A 951 -3.87 30.54 -31.15
C ASP A 951 -2.48 30.26 -31.76
N ILE A 952 -1.88 29.16 -31.32
CA ILE A 952 -0.52 28.75 -31.66
C ILE A 952 -0.39 28.42 -33.17
N ALA A 953 -1.52 28.20 -33.86
CA ALA A 953 -1.62 27.95 -35.30
C ALA A 953 -1.63 29.22 -36.17
N ALA A 954 -1.72 30.42 -35.60
CA ALA A 954 -1.71 31.66 -36.38
C ALA A 954 -0.39 31.87 -37.16
N PRO A 955 -0.41 32.27 -38.45
CA PRO A 955 0.80 32.47 -39.24
C PRO A 955 1.60 33.66 -38.72
N LEU A 956 2.81 33.40 -38.24
CA LEU A 956 3.72 34.41 -37.69
C LEU A 956 4.36 35.24 -38.81
N VAL A 957 4.08 36.55 -38.86
CA VAL A 957 4.81 37.49 -39.71
C VAL A 957 6.11 37.90 -38.99
N PRO A 958 7.30 37.64 -39.58
CA PRO A 958 8.56 38.01 -38.95
C PRO A 958 8.77 39.54 -38.92
N PRO A 959 9.25 40.12 -37.82
CA PRO A 959 9.65 41.52 -37.77
C PRO A 959 10.81 41.85 -38.72
N PRO A 960 11.05 43.15 -39.02
CA PRO A 960 12.21 43.58 -39.80
C PRO A 960 13.53 42.99 -39.28
N GLN A 961 14.42 42.61 -40.20
CA GLN A 961 15.62 41.82 -39.89
C GLN A 961 16.55 42.46 -38.83
N GLN A 962 16.62 43.79 -38.78
CA GLN A 962 17.36 44.51 -37.72
C GLN A 962 16.77 44.26 -36.32
N THR A 963 15.44 44.17 -36.21
CA THR A 963 14.73 43.87 -34.97
C THR A 963 14.92 42.42 -34.56
N LEU A 964 14.87 41.47 -35.50
CA LEU A 964 15.21 40.06 -35.23
C LEU A 964 16.66 39.90 -34.76
N GLN A 965 17.62 40.58 -35.38
CA GLN A 965 19.02 40.59 -34.93
C GLN A 965 19.20 41.24 -33.55
N ALA A 966 18.42 42.26 -33.21
CA ALA A 966 18.43 42.86 -31.88
C ALA A 966 17.88 41.87 -30.83
N LEU A 967 16.73 41.22 -31.11
CA LEU A 967 16.15 40.19 -30.27
C LEU A 967 17.10 39.00 -30.07
N ALA A 968 17.78 38.54 -31.12
CA ALA A 968 18.75 37.43 -31.01
C ALA A 968 19.88 37.77 -30.01
N ARG A 969 20.38 39.01 -30.02
CA ARG A 969 21.40 39.47 -29.05
C ARG A 969 20.87 39.55 -27.62
N LEU A 970 19.58 39.87 -27.43
CA LEU A 970 18.95 39.87 -26.11
C LEU A 970 18.71 38.44 -25.59
N ALA A 971 18.24 37.53 -26.46
CA ALA A 971 18.05 36.12 -26.17
C ALA A 971 19.37 35.42 -25.80
N GLN A 972 20.44 35.65 -26.57
CA GLN A 972 21.80 35.17 -26.26
C GLN A 972 22.36 35.71 -24.94
N ARG A 973 21.84 36.85 -24.44
CA ARG A 973 22.20 37.43 -23.14
C ARG A 973 21.25 37.02 -22.00
N GLY A 974 20.14 36.35 -22.31
CA GLY A 974 19.12 35.94 -21.33
C GLY A 974 18.27 37.10 -20.77
N ASP A 975 18.28 38.27 -21.41
CA ASP A 975 17.64 39.49 -20.87
C ASP A 975 16.11 39.49 -21.12
N MET A 976 15.38 38.72 -20.31
CA MET A 976 13.92 38.58 -20.42
C MET A 976 13.18 39.91 -20.24
N GLN A 977 13.72 40.84 -19.46
CA GLN A 977 13.09 42.14 -19.23
C GLN A 977 13.19 43.03 -20.48
N ALA A 978 14.35 43.04 -21.16
CA ALA A 978 14.49 43.69 -22.45
C ALA A 978 13.69 42.97 -23.55
N ILE A 979 13.59 41.64 -23.53
CA ILE A 979 12.80 40.88 -24.51
C ILE A 979 11.29 41.19 -24.38
N ARG A 980 10.73 41.19 -23.17
CA ARG A 980 9.33 41.61 -22.93
C ARG A 980 9.10 43.07 -23.36
N LYS A 981 10.06 43.97 -23.09
CA LYS A 981 9.98 45.36 -23.55
C LYS A 981 10.01 45.47 -25.08
N ALA A 982 10.83 44.67 -25.75
CA ALA A 982 10.89 44.61 -27.21
C ALA A 982 9.64 43.96 -27.84
N ALA A 983 9.04 42.96 -27.18
CA ALA A 983 7.75 42.39 -27.56
C ALA A 983 6.64 43.47 -27.54
N ASN A 984 6.53 44.24 -26.44
CA ASN A 984 5.56 45.33 -26.35
C ASN A 984 5.79 46.42 -27.41
N GLN A 985 7.04 46.67 -27.80
CA GLN A 985 7.38 47.58 -28.91
C GLN A 985 7.06 47.01 -30.29
N LEU A 986 7.03 45.67 -30.45
CA LEU A 986 6.64 45.01 -31.70
C LEU A 986 5.14 45.10 -31.97
N GLY A 987 4.30 44.98 -30.95
CA GLY A 987 2.86 45.26 -31.09
C GLY A 987 2.60 46.69 -31.57
N MET A 988 3.36 47.66 -31.05
CA MET A 988 3.28 49.07 -31.47
C MET A 988 3.85 49.36 -32.88
N LEU A 989 4.52 48.39 -33.53
CA LEU A 989 5.05 48.53 -34.90
C LEU A 989 4.04 48.09 -35.97
N GLY A 990 2.89 47.53 -35.58
CA GLY A 990 1.76 47.22 -36.46
C GLY A 990 1.18 45.83 -36.21
N ASP A 991 -0.15 45.73 -36.25
CA ASP A 991 -0.97 44.58 -35.84
C ASP A 991 -0.52 43.23 -36.42
N GLN A 992 0.05 43.23 -37.64
CA GLN A 992 0.62 42.04 -38.30
C GLN A 992 1.74 41.36 -37.48
N TYR A 993 2.44 42.11 -36.62
CA TYR A 993 3.48 41.59 -35.74
C TYR A 993 2.96 41.19 -34.35
N GLN A 994 1.69 41.49 -34.02
CA GLN A 994 1.11 41.18 -32.71
C GLN A 994 1.19 39.68 -32.36
N PRO A 995 0.90 38.71 -33.26
CA PRO A 995 1.06 37.28 -32.95
C PRO A 995 2.51 36.86 -32.67
N PHE A 996 3.49 37.57 -33.24
CA PHE A 996 4.91 37.36 -32.94
C PHE A 996 5.28 38.01 -31.60
N ALA A 997 4.77 39.20 -31.32
CA ALA A 997 4.96 39.91 -30.04
C ALA A 997 4.39 39.10 -28.86
N ASP A 998 3.14 38.66 -28.93
CA ASP A 998 2.47 37.90 -27.87
C ASP A 998 3.21 36.59 -27.57
N ARG A 999 3.63 35.87 -28.62
CA ARG A 999 4.40 34.63 -28.50
C ARG A 999 5.78 34.87 -27.91
N LEU A 1000 6.46 35.96 -28.29
CA LEU A 1000 7.75 36.35 -27.72
C LEU A 1000 7.62 36.75 -26.24
N HIS A 1001 6.53 37.45 -25.87
CA HIS A 1001 6.25 37.88 -24.51
C HIS A 1001 5.94 36.71 -23.59
N HIS A 1002 5.05 35.80 -24.01
CA HIS A 1002 4.70 34.57 -23.27
C HIS A 1002 5.93 33.70 -22.98
N LEU A 1003 6.80 33.49 -23.97
CA LEU A 1003 8.05 32.73 -23.79
C LEU A 1003 9.02 33.45 -22.83
N ALA A 1004 9.06 34.79 -22.82
CA ALA A 1004 9.92 35.58 -21.95
C ALA A 1004 9.39 35.69 -20.51
N GLU A 1005 8.07 35.68 -20.30
CA GLU A 1005 7.45 35.57 -18.97
C GLU A 1005 7.73 34.22 -18.31
N ARG A 1006 7.79 33.14 -19.10
CA ARG A 1006 8.19 31.80 -18.66
C ARG A 1006 9.70 31.57 -18.63
N PHE A 1007 10.52 32.59 -18.90
CA PHE A 1007 11.99 32.53 -18.96
C PHE A 1007 12.54 31.47 -19.95
N GLU A 1008 11.77 31.11 -20.98
CA GLU A 1008 12.09 30.03 -21.95
C GLU A 1008 13.15 30.45 -22.99
N SER A 1009 14.33 30.90 -22.52
CA SER A 1009 15.42 31.46 -23.35
C SER A 1009 15.78 30.63 -24.60
N ARG A 1010 15.77 29.30 -24.47
CA ARG A 1010 16.02 28.38 -25.60
C ARG A 1010 14.91 28.40 -26.65
N ALA A 1011 13.65 28.48 -26.23
CA ALA A 1011 12.50 28.59 -27.13
C ALA A 1011 12.46 29.94 -27.83
N ILE A 1012 12.76 31.04 -27.11
CA ILE A 1012 12.92 32.39 -27.67
C ILE A 1012 14.03 32.39 -28.73
N THR A 1013 15.20 31.85 -28.40
CA THR A 1013 16.34 31.76 -29.33
C THR A 1013 15.97 30.95 -30.58
N LYS A 1014 15.30 29.80 -30.42
CA LYS A 1014 14.86 28.94 -31.53
C LYS A 1014 13.82 29.64 -32.42
N LEU A 1015 12.85 30.35 -31.82
CA LEU A 1015 11.83 31.12 -32.52
C LEU A 1015 12.47 32.23 -33.37
N ILE A 1016 13.42 32.99 -32.82
CA ILE A 1016 14.11 34.05 -33.54
C ILE A 1016 14.99 33.48 -34.66
N GLN A 1017 15.74 32.41 -34.38
CA GLN A 1017 16.66 31.79 -35.34
C GLN A 1017 15.92 31.25 -36.57
N GLN A 1018 14.73 30.66 -36.38
CA GLN A 1018 13.88 30.17 -37.48
C GLN A 1018 13.56 31.25 -38.54
N PHE A 1019 13.49 32.53 -38.15
CA PHE A 1019 13.25 33.67 -39.05
C PHE A 1019 14.51 34.51 -39.32
N LEU A 1020 15.69 34.05 -38.91
CA LEU A 1020 16.99 34.59 -39.34
C LEU A 1020 17.66 33.69 -40.40
N ASP A 1021 17.31 32.41 -40.42
CA ASP A 1021 17.75 31.43 -41.43
C ASP A 1021 16.76 31.29 -42.60
N SER A 1022 15.74 32.17 -42.67
CA SER A 1022 14.73 32.28 -43.74
C SER A 1022 14.85 33.60 -44.50
#